data_AF-A0A182VPV5-F1
#
_entry.id   AF-A0A182VPV5-F1
#
_cell.length_a   1.000
_cell.length_b   1.000
_cell.length_c   1.000
_cell.angle_alpha   90.00
_cell.angle_beta   90.00
_cell.angle_gamma   90.00
#
_symmetry.space_group_name_H-M   'P 1'
#
loop_
_entity.id
_entity.type
_entity.pdbx_description
1 polymer ?
#
loop_
_entity_poly.entity_id
_entity_poly.type
_entity_poly.pdbx_seq_one_letter_code
_entity_poly.pdbx_strand_id
1 'polypeptide(L)'
;MALMNVICIGIDARGHQDNADVDDDCTEKFPSVGPMLTSKLGGFCNRKFLLKRFPILHWLPEYETNFLVEDIVAGLSVGLTVIPQGIAFAVMANLEPQYGLYSAFMGCFVYCVFGSCKDLTIGPTAIMALMVQVYVGSLGADFAILLTFLSGCIILMFGLLNLGFLVQFISMPVTAGFTSAAAITIASGQVKSLLGLPGRSNEFVHSWINVYRHIGETKLWDAVLGVATIVVLLLLRSFRGKWSAVGKYLALARNAVVVIGGAALAYYFSRVECSPFSLTGAVTPGLPPVALPPFTTVLNNQTLGFSEMTSKLGSSIIALPLIAILETIAIVKAFSKGKSIDATQELVALGMCNIFGSIVSSMPITGSFTRTAVNNNSGVRTPLGGIATGILVLLSLGLLTDTFYFIPKSVLAGVMIAAMFFMVEFHAAVEIWRTKKVDIIPFIVTLVSCLLLGLEYGMLIGIALNICFVLYMTSRPKIDQALLRTRSGIEAMVVKPDQSLIYSSIEYLKHEIVKMTDKTQVATVIIDGSNVSYVDSTAAKIFSSIVEELAMRGRTVFLWNWNRSVRCTLIRLNKEQFYQLFKQGGLEQLDKEVCCENEDISESFPQLGQSISACCHGFCTRKQLFKRIPVLQWLPCYRLKYLVDDIVAGLSVALTVIPQGIAYAAIANLDPQYGLYSAFMGCFIYFLLGSCKDVTIGPTAIMSLMVQAHVGNAGVEFAILSAFITGCIILLLGILNLGFLVQFISFPVTAGFTSAAAITIASGQVKSLLGIPGQSNEFLDSWINVFERIQDIRLWDSVLGVSTIVILLILTQMKNIKGNNCWRIIGKYITLSRNAIAVISGSLLAYALSDVGNVQPFLLTGNVTPGLPPFKLPPFATSMDGRAYTFSEMIAELGTSLITLPLIAILESIAIAKAFSKGKAIDATQEMIALGISNIAGSFVSSMPVTGSFTRSAVNNNSGVRTPLGGIMTGAVVLLALGLLTESFYYIPKATLAGVIIAAMFFMVEVHAAAEIWRTKRVDIIPMISTLMACLLLGLEYGMLVGIGINVCFVLHQISRPIVVPVRLTVDGKDVLILQADQSLVYSSAEYLKYLVLKQASKHPDAIIILDGSHINSVDSTVAKVLVSMTQDMEHSKRKIVYWKWNRSAQCTLLRMERTLFQNLFKNDEKLDAMLKEGFPQHQTTVRLDV
;
A
#
# COMPACT_ATOMS: atom_id res chain seq x y z
N MET A 1 -25.60 -17.40 3.56
CA MET A 1 -25.77 -18.82 3.93
C MET A 1 -26.50 -19.63 2.86
N ALA A 2 -27.67 -19.22 2.35
CA ALA A 2 -28.36 -19.95 1.27
C ALA A 2 -27.52 -20.06 -0.03
N LEU A 3 -26.77 -19.01 -0.39
CA LEU A 3 -25.82 -19.03 -1.52
C LEU A 3 -24.63 -20.00 -1.31
N MET A 4 -24.22 -20.24 -0.06
CA MET A 4 -23.16 -21.22 0.26
C MET A 4 -23.68 -22.66 0.11
N ASN A 5 -24.94 -22.92 0.45
CA ASN A 5 -25.53 -24.24 0.28
C ASN A 5 -25.73 -24.60 -1.19
N VAL A 6 -26.05 -23.63 -2.06
CA VAL A 6 -26.17 -23.87 -3.51
C VAL A 6 -24.82 -24.24 -4.14
N ILE A 7 -23.70 -23.71 -3.63
CA ILE A 7 -22.34 -24.07 -4.08
C ILE A 7 -21.96 -25.49 -3.61
N CYS A 8 -22.50 -25.97 -2.48
CA CYS A 8 -22.22 -27.31 -1.95
C CYS A 8 -23.03 -28.44 -2.60
N ILE A 9 -24.18 -28.18 -3.22
CA ILE A 9 -25.11 -29.25 -3.67
C ILE A 9 -24.74 -29.83 -5.06
N GLY A 10 -23.82 -29.23 -5.81
CA GLY A 10 -23.48 -29.66 -7.17
C GLY A 10 -22.35 -30.69 -7.30
N ILE A 11 -21.68 -31.09 -6.21
CA ILE A 11 -20.40 -31.80 -6.30
C ILE A 11 -20.33 -32.91 -5.24
N ASP A 12 -21.16 -33.93 -5.43
CA ASP A 12 -20.90 -35.24 -4.85
C ASP A 12 -21.37 -36.34 -5.82
N ALA A 13 -20.60 -37.43 -5.88
CA ALA A 13 -20.77 -38.63 -6.72
C ALA A 13 -20.22 -38.61 -8.16
N ARG A 14 -18.99 -39.14 -8.30
CA ARG A 14 -18.76 -40.45 -8.96
C ARG A 14 -17.38 -40.99 -8.58
N GLY A 15 -17.40 -42.19 -7.99
CA GLY A 15 -16.31 -42.76 -7.22
C GLY A 15 -15.21 -43.44 -8.01
N HIS A 16 -14.02 -43.39 -7.42
CA HIS A 16 -13.00 -44.45 -7.44
C HIS A 16 -12.51 -44.61 -5.99
N GLN A 17 -12.91 -45.72 -5.36
CA GLN A 17 -12.48 -46.16 -4.04
C GLN A 17 -11.08 -46.78 -4.18
N ASP A 18 -10.03 -45.97 -4.04
CA ASP A 18 -8.65 -46.46 -3.77
C ASP A 18 -7.75 -45.37 -3.14
N ASN A 19 -8.29 -44.20 -2.73
CA ASN A 19 -7.50 -43.02 -2.33
C ASN A 19 -7.77 -42.50 -0.91
N ALA A 20 -8.35 -43.31 -0.02
CA ALA A 20 -8.86 -42.86 1.28
C ALA A 20 -7.77 -42.38 2.27
N ASP A 21 -6.55 -42.90 2.20
CA ASP A 21 -5.52 -42.63 3.23
C ASP A 21 -4.77 -41.30 3.06
N VAL A 22 -4.89 -40.61 1.91
CA VAL A 22 -4.19 -39.34 1.63
C VAL A 22 -5.10 -38.11 1.77
N ASP A 23 -6.41 -38.27 1.57
CA ASP A 23 -7.36 -37.16 1.61
C ASP A 23 -7.60 -36.64 3.04
N ASP A 24 -7.40 -37.46 4.07
CA ASP A 24 -7.49 -37.04 5.49
C ASP A 24 -6.30 -36.14 5.93
N ASP A 25 -5.13 -36.34 5.32
CA ASP A 25 -3.84 -35.76 5.75
C ASP A 25 -3.56 -34.36 5.16
N CYS A 26 -4.36 -33.93 4.18
CA CYS A 26 -4.36 -32.60 3.58
C CYS A 26 -5.63 -31.80 3.91
N THR A 27 -6.34 -32.05 5.02
CA THR A 27 -7.47 -31.22 5.46
C THR A 27 -7.01 -29.94 6.16
N GLU A 28 -7.40 -28.76 5.67
CA GLU A 28 -7.08 -27.48 6.34
C GLU A 28 -8.04 -27.26 7.50
N LYS A 29 -7.54 -27.30 8.73
CA LYS A 29 -8.29 -26.83 9.89
C LYS A 29 -8.40 -25.31 9.80
N PHE A 30 -9.62 -24.80 9.72
CA PHE A 30 -9.92 -23.37 9.76
C PHE A 30 -9.26 -22.77 11.02
N PRO A 31 -8.55 -21.63 10.98
CA PRO A 31 -8.46 -20.76 12.14
C PRO A 31 -9.85 -20.15 12.32
N SER A 32 -10.77 -20.94 12.86
CA SER A 32 -12.20 -20.70 12.82
C SER A 32 -12.47 -19.28 13.36
N VAL A 33 -13.00 -18.40 12.51
CA VAL A 33 -13.22 -16.98 12.84
C VAL A 33 -14.11 -16.86 14.08
N GLY A 34 -15.05 -17.80 14.23
CA GLY A 34 -15.85 -17.99 15.44
C GLY A 34 -14.98 -18.13 16.69
N PRO A 35 -14.16 -19.18 16.86
CA PRO A 35 -13.12 -19.34 17.89
C PRO A 35 -12.00 -18.29 17.92
N MET A 36 -11.71 -17.56 16.84
CA MET A 36 -10.76 -16.45 16.88
C MET A 36 -11.38 -15.20 17.54
N LEU A 37 -12.65 -14.90 17.26
CA LEU A 37 -13.42 -13.88 17.96
C LEU A 37 -13.82 -14.34 19.36
N THR A 38 -14.26 -15.59 19.54
CA THR A 38 -14.68 -16.14 20.85
C THR A 38 -13.51 -16.57 21.74
N SER A 39 -12.30 -16.87 21.24
CA SER A 39 -11.10 -16.98 22.08
C SER A 39 -10.47 -15.62 22.39
N LYS A 40 -10.63 -14.61 21.52
CA LYS A 40 -10.29 -13.22 21.86
C LYS A 40 -11.27 -12.61 22.87
N LEU A 41 -12.57 -12.92 22.77
CA LEU A 41 -13.61 -12.49 23.72
C LEU A 41 -13.61 -13.34 25.00
N GLY A 42 -13.40 -14.66 24.91
CA GLY A 42 -13.23 -15.56 26.06
C GLY A 42 -11.88 -15.40 26.76
N GLY A 43 -10.89 -14.80 26.08
CA GLY A 43 -9.58 -14.47 26.61
C GLY A 43 -9.51 -13.14 27.38
N PHE A 44 -10.60 -12.35 27.41
CA PHE A 44 -10.64 -11.07 28.14
C PHE A 44 -10.37 -11.23 29.64
N CYS A 45 -10.65 -12.41 30.21
CA CYS A 45 -10.38 -12.77 31.60
C CYS A 45 -9.13 -13.65 31.81
N ASN A 46 -8.29 -13.87 30.79
CA ASN A 46 -7.05 -14.63 30.97
C ASN A 46 -5.97 -13.72 31.58
N ARG A 47 -5.37 -14.14 32.72
CA ARG A 47 -4.32 -13.38 33.44
C ARG A 47 -3.20 -12.91 32.51
N LYS A 48 -2.81 -13.72 31.52
CA LYS A 48 -1.78 -13.34 30.53
C LYS A 48 -2.19 -12.18 29.62
N PHE A 49 -3.48 -12.09 29.26
CA PHE A 49 -4.00 -11.01 28.43
C PHE A 49 -4.10 -9.71 29.24
N LEU A 50 -4.59 -9.78 30.48
CA LEU A 50 -4.63 -8.64 31.40
C LEU A 50 -3.22 -8.09 31.70
N LEU A 51 -2.25 -8.96 31.99
CA LEU A 51 -0.86 -8.55 32.20
C LEU A 51 -0.24 -7.90 30.96
N LYS A 52 -0.63 -8.33 29.76
CA LYS A 52 -0.16 -7.74 28.51
C LYS A 52 -0.79 -6.36 28.23
N ARG A 53 -2.09 -6.21 28.54
CA ARG A 53 -2.87 -5.01 28.19
C ARG A 53 -2.79 -3.89 29.24
N PHE A 54 -2.47 -4.25 30.49
CA PHE A 54 -2.23 -3.33 31.59
C PHE A 54 -0.80 -3.54 32.11
N PRO A 55 0.23 -2.95 31.45
CA PRO A 55 1.62 -3.09 31.86
C PRO A 55 1.90 -2.69 33.32
N ILE A 56 1.07 -1.82 33.90
CA ILE A 56 1.13 -1.48 35.33
C ILE A 56 1.11 -2.69 36.26
N LEU A 57 0.38 -3.74 35.90
CA LEU A 57 0.31 -4.97 36.70
C LEU A 57 1.63 -5.77 36.67
N HIS A 58 2.53 -5.48 35.73
CA HIS A 58 3.85 -6.11 35.64
C HIS A 58 4.92 -5.30 36.38
N TRP A 59 4.99 -3.99 36.18
CA TRP A 59 6.09 -3.19 36.75
C TRP A 59 5.82 -2.71 38.17
N LEU A 60 4.55 -2.49 38.56
CA LEU A 60 4.21 -2.01 39.91
C LEU A 60 4.60 -3.00 41.03
N PRO A 61 4.44 -4.33 40.88
CA PRO A 61 4.92 -5.29 41.89
C PRO A 61 6.44 -5.37 42.00
N GLU A 62 7.18 -5.04 40.94
CA GLU A 62 8.65 -5.03 40.89
C GLU A 62 9.24 -3.66 41.28
N TYR A 63 8.42 -2.75 41.83
CA TYR A 63 8.83 -1.38 42.12
C TYR A 63 9.65 -1.29 43.42
N GLU A 64 10.90 -0.86 43.29
CA GLU A 64 11.77 -0.59 44.45
C GLU A 64 11.61 0.86 44.94
N THR A 65 11.67 1.09 46.26
CA THR A 65 11.54 2.43 46.87
C THR A 65 12.64 3.40 46.42
N ASN A 66 13.80 2.88 46.00
CA ASN A 66 14.91 3.69 45.47
C ASN A 66 14.55 4.36 44.13
N PHE A 67 13.65 3.76 43.34
CA PHE A 67 13.20 4.33 42.07
C PHE A 67 12.32 5.56 42.26
N LEU A 68 11.69 5.73 43.42
CA LEU A 68 10.80 6.85 43.69
C LEU A 68 11.51 8.19 43.56
N VAL A 69 12.73 8.31 44.10
CA VAL A 69 13.50 9.55 44.02
C VAL A 69 13.92 9.84 42.58
N GLU A 70 14.36 8.82 41.84
CA GLU A 70 14.79 8.96 40.44
C GLU A 70 13.61 9.34 39.54
N ASP A 71 12.44 8.71 39.72
CA ASP A 71 11.23 8.99 38.96
C ASP A 71 10.64 10.37 39.29
N ILE A 72 10.68 10.82 40.54
CA ILE A 72 10.25 12.18 40.93
C ILE A 72 11.19 13.22 40.32
N VAL A 73 12.51 13.04 40.41
CA VAL A 73 13.49 13.98 39.83
C VAL A 73 13.33 14.06 38.31
N ALA A 74 13.14 12.91 37.65
CA ALA A 74 12.88 12.86 36.22
C ALA A 74 11.56 13.56 35.86
N GLY A 75 10.49 13.29 36.60
CA GLY A 75 9.17 13.90 36.39
C GLY A 75 9.15 15.40 36.61
N LEU A 76 9.84 15.91 37.63
CA LEU A 76 10.02 17.36 37.85
C LEU A 76 10.80 18.00 36.70
N SER A 77 11.88 17.36 36.24
CA SER A 77 12.70 17.86 35.13
C SER A 77 11.92 17.93 33.81
N VAL A 78 11.10 16.91 33.54
CA VAL A 78 10.22 16.86 32.38
C VAL A 78 9.10 17.89 32.53
N GLY A 79 8.42 17.98 33.68
CA GLY A 79 7.32 18.92 33.91
C GLY A 79 7.74 20.38 33.77
N LEU A 80 8.93 20.74 34.28
CA LEU A 80 9.52 22.07 34.08
C LEU A 80 9.83 22.39 32.61
N THR A 81 10.03 21.37 31.77
CA THR A 81 10.21 21.53 30.32
C THR A 81 8.85 21.57 29.60
N VAL A 82 7.87 20.79 30.05
CA VAL A 82 6.54 20.66 29.46
C VAL A 82 5.73 21.94 29.55
N ILE A 83 5.76 22.64 30.68
CA ILE A 83 4.96 23.84 30.92
C ILE A 83 5.19 24.92 29.84
N PRO A 84 6.42 25.43 29.62
CA PRO A 84 6.67 26.45 28.60
C PRO A 84 6.44 25.92 27.18
N GLN A 85 6.73 24.64 26.91
CA GLN A 85 6.49 24.03 25.60
C GLN A 85 5.01 23.90 25.28
N GLY A 86 4.18 23.47 26.24
CA GLY A 86 2.73 23.33 26.08
C GLY A 86 2.08 24.66 25.73
N ILE A 87 2.44 25.72 26.45
CA ILE A 87 2.00 27.09 26.18
C ILE A 87 2.36 27.51 24.74
N ALA A 88 3.61 27.28 24.33
CA ALA A 88 4.06 27.63 22.98
C ALA A 88 3.29 26.87 21.89
N PHE A 89 2.97 25.59 22.10
CA PHE A 89 2.22 24.78 21.14
C PHE A 89 0.74 25.16 21.07
N ALA A 90 0.10 25.54 22.17
CA ALA A 90 -1.26 26.07 22.12
C ALA A 90 -1.35 27.35 21.29
N VAL A 91 -0.40 28.28 21.51
CA VAL A 91 -0.30 29.51 20.72
C VAL A 91 -0.05 29.20 19.23
N MET A 92 0.76 28.18 18.93
CA MET A 92 0.96 27.70 17.56
C MET A 92 -0.31 27.12 16.94
N ALA A 93 -1.12 26.41 17.72
CA ALA A 93 -2.42 25.86 17.30
C ALA A 93 -3.54 26.91 17.17
N ASN A 94 -3.25 28.19 17.41
CA ASN A 94 -4.24 29.26 17.52
C ASN A 94 -5.29 29.01 18.62
N LEU A 95 -4.89 28.30 19.68
CA LEU A 95 -5.64 28.10 20.90
C LEU A 95 -5.11 29.03 22.01
N GLU A 96 -5.93 29.25 23.03
CA GLU A 96 -5.48 29.96 24.22
C GLU A 96 -4.41 29.13 24.98
N PRO A 97 -3.41 29.77 25.62
CA PRO A 97 -2.26 29.09 26.22
C PRO A 97 -2.58 27.90 27.14
N GLN A 98 -3.68 27.97 27.90
CA GLN A 98 -4.06 26.94 28.86
C GLN A 98 -4.43 25.60 28.20
N TYR A 99 -4.93 25.59 26.95
CA TYR A 99 -5.22 24.34 26.23
C TYR A 99 -3.97 23.48 26.06
N GLY A 100 -2.79 24.11 25.99
CA GLY A 100 -1.51 23.41 25.95
C GLY A 100 -1.17 22.73 27.27
N LEU A 101 -1.51 23.37 28.39
CA LEU A 101 -1.32 22.80 29.73
C LEU A 101 -2.38 21.72 30.03
N TYR A 102 -3.62 21.90 29.58
CA TYR A 102 -4.69 20.89 29.67
C TYR A 102 -4.29 19.61 28.96
N SER A 103 -3.63 19.75 27.80
CA SER A 103 -3.14 18.62 27.03
C SER A 103 -1.91 17.94 27.65
N ALA A 104 -1.22 18.59 28.57
CA ALA A 104 0.06 18.12 29.06
C ALA A 104 -0.01 17.14 30.25
N PHE A 105 -1.11 17.11 31.01
CA PHE A 105 -1.18 16.32 32.26
C PHE A 105 -1.92 14.99 32.12
N MET A 106 -3.09 14.96 31.45
CA MET A 106 -3.96 13.77 31.47
C MET A 106 -3.29 12.57 30.78
N GLY A 107 -2.60 12.81 29.67
CA GLY A 107 -1.82 11.78 28.98
C GLY A 107 -0.77 11.13 29.89
N CYS A 108 -0.17 11.87 30.81
CA CYS A 108 0.82 11.31 31.74
C CYS A 108 0.21 10.32 32.74
N PHE A 109 -1.00 10.58 33.25
CA PHE A 109 -1.69 9.67 34.15
C PHE A 109 -2.16 8.40 33.44
N VAL A 110 -2.75 8.55 32.26
CA VAL A 110 -3.26 7.43 31.47
C VAL A 110 -2.11 6.57 30.96
N TYR A 111 -1.01 7.18 30.51
CA TYR A 111 0.15 6.44 30.02
C TYR A 111 0.84 5.61 31.12
N CYS A 112 0.81 6.04 32.39
CA CYS A 112 1.33 5.25 33.51
C CYS A 112 0.63 3.88 33.64
N VAL A 113 -0.66 3.82 33.30
CA VAL A 113 -1.48 2.60 33.38
C VAL A 113 -1.30 1.70 32.15
N PHE A 114 -1.31 2.29 30.95
CA PHE A 114 -1.38 1.55 29.68
C PHE A 114 -0.05 1.47 28.92
N GLY A 115 0.90 2.37 29.18
CA GLY A 115 2.17 2.48 28.46
C GLY A 115 3.15 1.35 28.79
N SER A 116 3.94 0.94 27.79
CA SER A 116 4.97 -0.09 27.95
C SER A 116 6.40 0.45 27.99
N CYS A 117 6.63 1.65 27.44
CA CYS A 117 7.94 2.30 27.44
C CYS A 117 8.09 3.28 28.62
N LYS A 118 9.08 3.07 29.49
CA LYS A 118 9.33 3.95 30.65
C LYS A 118 9.85 5.34 30.29
N ASP A 119 10.56 5.46 29.16
CA ASP A 119 11.25 6.70 28.80
C ASP A 119 10.28 7.69 28.12
N LEU A 120 9.21 7.17 27.50
CA LEU A 120 8.26 7.96 26.71
C LEU A 120 7.44 8.92 27.60
N THR A 121 7.35 10.17 27.14
CA THR A 121 6.51 11.20 27.79
C THR A 121 5.47 11.73 26.79
N ILE A 122 4.19 11.66 27.17
CA ILE A 122 3.05 12.08 26.34
C ILE A 122 2.62 13.51 26.67
N GLY A 123 2.22 14.28 25.66
CA GLY A 123 1.67 15.63 25.79
C GLY A 123 1.60 16.34 24.43
N PRO A 124 1.31 17.65 24.37
CA PRO A 124 1.20 18.36 23.09
C PRO A 124 2.56 18.42 22.37
N THR A 125 2.52 18.43 21.03
CA THR A 125 3.69 18.54 20.14
C THR A 125 3.46 19.62 19.08
N ALA A 126 4.55 20.11 18.49
CA ALA A 126 4.50 21.12 17.43
C ALA A 126 3.72 20.64 16.20
N ILE A 127 3.90 19.37 15.82
CA ILE A 127 3.25 18.79 14.64
C ILE A 127 1.74 18.75 14.84
N MET A 128 1.27 18.27 15.99
CA MET A 128 -0.16 18.26 16.31
C MET A 128 -0.76 19.65 16.39
N ALA A 129 -0.03 20.60 16.97
CA ALA A 129 -0.46 21.99 17.01
C ALA A 129 -0.71 22.56 15.61
N LEU A 130 0.22 22.34 14.68
CA LEU A 130 0.10 22.82 13.30
C LEU A 130 -1.07 22.17 12.54
N MET A 131 -1.29 20.86 12.71
CA MET A 131 -2.41 20.17 12.07
C MET A 131 -3.76 20.67 12.57
N VAL A 132 -3.86 20.95 13.86
CA VAL A 132 -5.09 21.42 14.51
C VAL A 132 -5.36 22.89 14.18
N GLN A 133 -4.31 23.68 13.98
CA GLN A 133 -4.39 25.12 13.68
C GLN A 133 -5.30 25.42 12.48
N VAL A 134 -5.25 24.58 11.43
CA VAL A 134 -6.03 24.76 10.19
C VAL A 134 -7.54 24.77 10.48
N TYR A 135 -7.97 24.03 11.50
CA TYR A 135 -9.37 23.93 11.91
C TYR A 135 -9.73 24.97 12.96
N VAL A 136 -8.88 25.14 13.98
CA VAL A 136 -9.14 26.07 15.08
C VAL A 136 -9.16 27.52 14.60
N GLY A 137 -8.31 27.86 13.63
CA GLY A 137 -8.18 29.22 13.10
C GLY A 137 -9.50 29.83 12.60
N SER A 138 -10.41 29.01 12.09
CA SER A 138 -11.70 29.43 11.52
C SER A 138 -12.91 28.83 12.24
N LEU A 139 -12.75 27.70 12.94
CA LEU A 139 -13.87 26.92 13.49
C LEU A 139 -13.90 26.86 15.03
N GLY A 140 -12.84 27.32 15.71
CA GLY A 140 -12.77 27.37 17.18
C GLY A 140 -12.23 26.11 17.86
N ALA A 141 -12.16 26.15 19.20
CA ALA A 141 -11.50 25.12 20.02
C ALA A 141 -12.24 23.78 20.07
N ASP A 142 -13.57 23.78 19.92
CA ASP A 142 -14.40 22.57 19.96
C ASP A 142 -13.98 21.54 18.91
N PHE A 143 -13.55 22.01 17.73
CA PHE A 143 -13.05 21.13 16.66
C PHE A 143 -11.75 20.44 17.05
N ALA A 144 -10.87 21.09 17.81
CA ALA A 144 -9.65 20.46 18.31
C ALA A 144 -9.96 19.34 19.31
N ILE A 145 -10.92 19.56 20.21
CA ILE A 145 -11.33 18.58 21.23
C ILE A 145 -12.00 17.37 20.57
N LEU A 146 -12.93 17.61 19.64
CA LEU A 146 -13.60 16.54 18.90
C LEU A 146 -12.62 15.74 18.04
N LEU A 147 -11.68 16.42 17.36
CA LEU A 147 -10.64 15.77 16.57
C LEU A 147 -9.71 14.92 17.46
N THR A 148 -9.44 15.35 18.70
CA THR A 148 -8.69 14.56 19.69
C THR A 148 -9.42 13.27 20.06
N PHE A 149 -10.73 13.35 20.30
CA PHE A 149 -11.56 12.18 20.60
C PHE A 149 -11.64 11.19 19.43
N LEU A 150 -11.96 11.68 18.23
CA LEU A 150 -12.01 10.85 17.02
C LEU A 150 -10.67 10.22 16.73
N SER A 151 -9.59 10.98 16.93
CA SER A 151 -8.23 10.47 16.77
C SER A 151 -7.92 9.34 17.74
N GLY A 152 -8.23 9.53 19.03
CA GLY A 152 -8.08 8.48 20.04
C GLY A 152 -8.87 7.21 19.71
N CYS A 153 -10.10 7.34 19.20
CA CYS A 153 -10.93 6.21 18.75
C CYS A 153 -10.28 5.42 17.61
N ILE A 154 -9.76 6.10 16.58
CA ILE A 154 -9.12 5.46 15.42
C ILE A 154 -7.82 4.76 15.83
N ILE A 155 -6.98 5.42 16.63
CA ILE A 155 -5.74 4.82 17.14
C ILE A 155 -6.05 3.59 17.99
N LEU A 156 -7.06 3.67 18.87
CA LEU A 156 -7.51 2.54 19.68
C LEU A 156 -8.00 1.38 18.79
N MET A 157 -8.76 1.67 17.74
CA MET A 157 -9.24 0.68 16.76
C MET A 157 -8.07 -0.03 16.08
N PHE A 158 -7.02 0.71 15.66
CA PHE A 158 -5.80 0.13 15.09
C PHE A 158 -5.07 -0.81 16.07
N GLY A 159 -5.00 -0.41 17.34
CA GLY A 159 -4.42 -1.25 18.38
C GLY A 159 -5.29 -2.45 18.78
N LEU A 160 -6.62 -2.38 18.67
CA LEU A 160 -7.52 -3.53 18.90
C LEU A 160 -7.46 -4.55 17.74
N LEU A 161 -7.28 -4.07 16.50
CA LEU A 161 -7.08 -4.91 15.33
C LEU A 161 -5.66 -5.53 15.24
N ASN A 162 -4.77 -5.24 16.20
CA ASN A 162 -3.38 -5.67 16.21
C ASN A 162 -2.58 -5.20 14.97
N LEU A 163 -2.90 -4.02 14.43
CA LEU A 163 -2.20 -3.44 13.28
C LEU A 163 -0.83 -2.84 13.62
N GLY A 164 -0.32 -3.06 14.85
CA GLY A 164 1.00 -2.59 15.28
C GLY A 164 2.17 -3.14 14.43
N PHE A 165 1.97 -4.22 13.69
CA PHE A 165 2.99 -4.72 12.76
C PHE A 165 3.25 -3.76 11.58
N LEU A 166 2.26 -2.95 11.17
CA LEU A 166 2.43 -1.97 10.08
C LEU A 166 3.54 -0.96 10.41
N VAL A 167 3.76 -0.70 11.69
CA VAL A 167 4.74 0.26 12.15
C VAL A 167 6.18 -0.27 12.04
N GLN A 168 6.35 -1.57 11.86
CA GLN A 168 7.64 -2.17 11.54
C GLN A 168 8.08 -1.84 10.10
N PHE A 169 7.18 -1.33 9.25
CA PHE A 169 7.51 -0.89 7.90
C PHE A 169 8.14 0.51 7.82
N ILE A 170 8.27 1.20 8.95
CA ILE A 170 9.07 2.42 9.04
C ILE A 170 10.53 2.02 9.31
N SER A 171 11.37 2.15 8.29
CA SER A 171 12.80 1.86 8.39
C SER A 171 13.58 2.98 9.06
N MET A 172 14.79 2.68 9.53
CA MET A 172 15.68 3.66 10.14
C MET A 172 16.00 4.86 9.21
N PRO A 173 16.29 4.67 7.90
CA PRO A 173 16.49 5.79 6.97
C PRO A 173 15.30 6.77 6.92
N VAL A 174 14.07 6.24 6.93
CA VAL A 174 12.86 7.06 6.88
C VAL A 174 12.68 7.82 8.20
N THR A 175 12.87 7.16 9.35
CA THR A 175 12.77 7.85 10.65
C THR A 175 13.81 8.95 10.79
N ALA A 176 15.06 8.70 10.42
CA ALA A 176 16.14 9.68 10.53
C ALA A 176 15.95 10.88 9.57
N GLY A 177 15.43 10.63 8.36
CA GLY A 177 15.09 11.68 7.39
C GLY A 177 13.94 12.56 7.88
N PHE A 178 12.88 11.93 8.42
CA PHE A 178 11.74 12.61 9.01
C PHE A 178 12.12 13.43 10.25
N THR A 179 12.87 12.87 11.20
CA THR A 179 13.28 13.60 12.42
C THR A 179 14.16 14.80 12.10
N SER A 180 15.06 14.65 11.14
CA SER A 180 15.92 15.74 10.65
C SER A 180 15.11 16.84 9.96
N ALA A 181 14.16 16.48 9.09
CA ALA A 181 13.30 17.45 8.42
C ALA A 181 12.36 18.17 9.41
N ALA A 182 11.77 17.43 10.35
CA ALA A 182 10.93 17.99 11.41
C ALA A 182 11.72 18.99 12.27
N ALA A 183 12.94 18.64 12.69
CA ALA A 183 13.80 19.53 13.46
C ALA A 183 14.13 20.82 12.69
N ILE A 184 14.44 20.72 11.39
CA ILE A 184 14.72 21.87 10.51
C ILE A 184 13.46 22.74 10.34
N THR A 185 12.31 22.15 10.04
CA THR A 185 11.04 22.87 9.86
C THR A 185 10.61 23.57 11.15
N ILE A 186 10.70 22.91 12.30
CA ILE A 186 10.38 23.52 13.60
C ILE A 186 11.34 24.67 13.87
N ALA A 187 12.65 24.48 13.69
CA ALA A 187 13.63 25.54 13.90
C ALA A 187 13.36 26.76 12.99
N SER A 188 13.09 26.52 11.70
CA SER A 188 12.73 27.57 10.73
C SER A 188 11.41 28.28 11.06
N GLY A 189 10.42 27.57 11.61
CA GLY A 189 9.16 28.16 12.07
C GLY A 189 9.32 29.08 13.28
N GLN A 190 10.34 28.85 14.12
CA GLN A 190 10.64 29.65 15.30
C GLN A 190 11.47 30.91 15.03
N VAL A 191 12.14 31.00 13.88
CA VAL A 191 13.01 32.15 13.53
C VAL A 191 12.26 33.48 13.60
N LYS A 192 10.98 33.53 13.19
CA LYS A 192 10.17 34.76 13.29
C LYS A 192 9.93 35.20 14.73
N SER A 193 9.63 34.26 15.63
CA SER A 193 9.39 34.52 17.04
C SER A 193 10.68 34.88 17.76
N LEU A 194 11.82 34.35 17.29
CA LEU A 194 13.15 34.74 17.73
C LEU A 194 13.44 36.21 17.39
N LEU A 195 13.10 36.65 16.17
CA LEU A 195 13.33 38.02 15.68
C LEU A 195 12.20 39.03 16.04
N GLY A 196 11.10 38.55 16.62
CA GLY A 196 9.92 39.38 16.94
C GLY A 196 9.12 39.85 15.72
N LEU A 197 9.20 39.13 14.60
CA LEU A 197 8.56 39.49 13.33
C LEU A 197 7.06 39.12 13.28
N PRO A 198 6.22 39.93 12.60
CA PRO A 198 4.82 39.57 12.35
C PRO A 198 4.68 38.50 11.25
N GLY A 199 3.49 37.90 11.17
CA GLY A 199 3.13 36.95 10.12
C GLY A 199 3.02 35.48 10.54
N ARG A 200 2.21 34.74 9.79
CA ARG A 200 1.92 33.33 9.99
C ARG A 200 2.48 32.53 8.83
N SER A 201 3.14 31.43 9.14
CA SER A 201 3.81 30.57 8.16
C SER A 201 3.92 29.18 8.75
N ASN A 202 3.31 28.22 8.06
CA ASN A 202 3.17 26.84 8.54
C ASN A 202 4.15 25.91 7.82
N GLU A 203 4.51 26.26 6.60
CA GLU A 203 5.43 25.50 5.77
C GLU A 203 6.83 26.10 5.80
N PHE A 204 7.84 25.24 5.66
CA PHE A 204 9.24 25.62 5.65
C PHE A 204 9.51 26.75 4.64
N VAL A 205 9.05 26.60 3.40
CA VAL A 205 9.27 27.58 2.32
C VAL A 205 8.57 28.89 2.63
N HIS A 206 7.29 28.85 3.01
CA HIS A 206 6.53 30.06 3.37
C HIS A 206 7.11 30.78 4.59
N SER A 207 7.73 30.06 5.54
CA SER A 207 8.39 30.67 6.70
C SER A 207 9.57 31.54 6.29
N TRP A 208 10.42 31.03 5.40
CA TRP A 208 11.55 31.80 4.90
C TRP A 208 11.13 32.95 4.00
N ILE A 209 10.08 32.79 3.19
CA ILE A 209 9.49 33.89 2.42
C ILE A 209 8.96 34.99 3.37
N ASN A 210 8.29 34.60 4.47
CA ASN A 210 7.77 35.55 5.45
C ASN A 210 8.89 36.32 6.15
N VAL A 211 9.96 35.61 6.57
CA VAL A 211 11.14 36.22 7.18
C VAL A 211 11.81 37.18 6.20
N TYR A 212 11.98 36.79 4.94
CA TYR A 212 12.58 37.65 3.92
C TYR A 212 11.77 38.94 3.68
N ARG A 213 10.44 38.85 3.60
CA ARG A 213 9.56 40.00 3.37
C ARG A 213 9.55 40.98 4.54
N HIS A 214 9.59 40.49 5.78
CA HIS A 214 9.44 41.32 6.98
C HIS A 214 10.77 41.57 7.72
N ILE A 215 11.92 41.22 7.13
CA ILE A 215 13.22 41.33 7.82
C ILE A 215 13.51 42.75 8.35
N GLY A 216 12.98 43.78 7.68
CA GLY A 216 13.10 45.19 8.11
C GLY A 216 12.29 45.55 9.36
N GLU A 217 11.31 44.74 9.78
CA GLU A 217 10.44 44.97 10.95
C GLU A 217 10.95 44.26 12.21
N THR A 218 12.22 43.83 12.22
CA THR A 218 12.82 43.06 13.32
C THR A 218 12.83 43.86 14.62
N LYS A 219 12.27 43.28 15.69
CA LYS A 219 12.34 43.86 17.04
C LYS A 219 13.68 43.50 17.67
N LEU A 220 14.56 44.50 17.76
CA LEU A 220 15.94 44.32 18.24
C LEU A 220 16.00 43.65 19.62
N TRP A 221 15.16 44.07 20.57
CA TRP A 221 15.18 43.52 21.94
C TRP A 221 14.73 42.05 22.01
N ASP A 222 13.74 41.66 21.21
CA ASP A 222 13.33 40.25 21.10
C ASP A 222 14.45 39.40 20.48
N ALA A 223 15.09 39.89 19.42
CA ALA A 223 16.21 39.22 18.76
C ALA A 223 17.41 39.02 19.71
N VAL A 224 17.80 40.06 20.44
CA VAL A 224 18.90 40.00 21.42
C VAL A 224 18.58 38.99 22.52
N LEU A 225 17.38 39.04 23.10
CA LEU A 225 16.98 38.12 24.16
C LEU A 225 16.92 36.66 23.68
N GLY A 226 16.40 36.43 22.47
CA GLY A 226 16.33 35.12 21.85
C GLY A 226 17.71 34.52 21.55
N VAL A 227 18.62 35.30 20.96
CA VAL A 227 20.00 34.86 20.68
C VAL A 227 20.78 34.64 21.99
N ALA A 228 20.66 35.55 22.95
CA ALA A 228 21.26 35.40 24.28
C ALA A 228 20.78 34.12 24.98
N THR A 229 19.48 33.80 24.87
CA THR A 229 18.89 32.55 25.37
C THR A 229 19.58 31.32 24.77
N ILE A 230 19.79 31.28 23.45
CA ILE A 230 20.48 30.16 22.78
C ILE A 230 21.92 30.04 23.28
N VAL A 231 22.65 31.15 23.35
CA VAL A 231 24.05 31.17 23.83
C VAL A 231 24.14 30.67 25.27
N VAL A 232 23.29 31.15 26.17
CA VAL A 232 23.25 30.72 27.57
C VAL A 232 22.93 29.24 27.69
N LEU A 233 21.97 28.72 26.91
CA LEU A 233 21.63 27.29 26.90
C LEU A 233 22.81 26.41 26.43
N LEU A 234 23.54 26.86 25.41
CA LEU A 234 24.73 26.15 24.91
C LEU A 234 25.90 26.20 25.91
N LEU A 235 26.11 27.35 26.57
CA LEU A 235 27.11 27.49 27.62
C LEU A 235 26.78 26.61 28.83
N LEU A 236 25.56 26.69 29.36
CA LEU A 236 25.08 25.86 30.49
C LEU A 236 25.21 24.36 30.20
N ARG A 237 25.09 23.94 28.94
CA ARG A 237 25.31 22.54 28.53
C ARG A 237 26.79 22.13 28.63
N SER A 238 27.73 23.04 28.36
CA SER A 238 29.18 22.77 28.36
C SER A 238 29.77 22.65 29.77
N PHE A 239 29.12 23.20 30.80
CA PHE A 239 29.60 23.26 32.19
C PHE A 239 29.69 21.91 32.96
N ARG A 240 29.65 20.76 32.29
CA ARG A 240 29.66 19.41 32.91
C ARG A 240 30.95 19.00 33.64
N GLY A 241 32.03 19.79 33.59
CA GLY A 241 33.38 19.32 33.96
C GLY A 241 33.91 19.63 35.38
N LYS A 242 33.36 20.61 36.14
CA LYS A 242 34.00 21.07 37.41
C LYS A 242 33.14 21.01 38.68
N TRP A 243 31.82 20.94 38.57
CA TRP A 243 30.89 20.86 39.71
C TRP A 243 29.97 19.65 39.52
N SER A 244 30.43 18.44 39.86
CA SER A 244 29.82 17.20 39.35
C SER A 244 28.38 16.96 39.83
N ALA A 245 28.03 17.36 41.06
CA ALA A 245 26.68 17.21 41.60
C ALA A 245 25.76 18.37 41.17
N VAL A 246 26.12 19.62 41.51
CA VAL A 246 25.29 20.81 41.23
C VAL A 246 25.18 21.09 39.72
N GLY A 247 26.28 20.92 38.99
CA GLY A 247 26.30 21.12 37.54
C GLY A 247 25.44 20.12 36.77
N LYS A 248 25.23 18.90 37.31
CA LYS A 248 24.32 17.90 36.71
C LYS A 248 22.87 18.35 36.77
N TYR A 249 22.42 18.83 37.93
CA TYR A 249 21.04 19.32 38.11
C TYR A 249 20.80 20.65 37.40
N LEU A 250 21.79 21.56 37.40
CA LEU A 250 21.68 22.84 36.68
C LEU A 250 21.63 22.64 35.15
N ALA A 251 22.41 21.71 34.61
CA ALA A 251 22.37 21.36 33.19
C ALA A 251 21.06 20.65 32.78
N LEU A 252 20.37 20.02 33.74
CA LEU A 252 19.08 19.37 33.56
C LEU A 252 17.92 20.37 33.62
N ALA A 253 17.98 21.35 34.53
CA ALA A 253 16.99 22.42 34.69
C ALA A 253 17.21 23.62 33.74
N ARG A 254 18.21 23.58 32.85
CA ARG A 254 18.62 24.73 32.00
C ARG A 254 17.47 25.41 31.25
N ASN A 255 16.49 24.64 30.75
CA ASN A 255 15.35 25.18 30.02
C ASN A 255 14.45 26.02 30.95
N ALA A 256 14.19 25.50 32.15
CA ALA A 256 13.37 26.18 33.15
C ALA A 256 14.06 27.44 33.68
N VAL A 257 15.36 27.36 33.96
CA VAL A 257 16.17 28.48 34.45
C VAL A 257 16.12 29.66 33.47
N VAL A 258 16.27 29.40 32.17
CA VAL A 258 16.27 30.47 31.17
C VAL A 258 14.87 31.04 30.94
N VAL A 259 13.81 30.23 31.00
CA VAL A 259 12.42 30.72 30.92
C VAL A 259 12.07 31.58 32.13
N ILE A 260 12.39 31.15 33.35
CA ILE A 260 12.14 31.90 34.59
C ILE A 260 12.96 33.20 34.58
N GLY A 261 14.23 33.15 34.18
CA GLY A 261 15.08 34.34 34.06
C GLY A 261 14.53 35.33 33.04
N GLY A 262 14.05 34.86 31.89
CA GLY A 262 13.39 35.69 30.88
C GLY A 262 12.10 36.33 31.37
N ALA A 263 11.25 35.57 32.09
CA ALA A 263 10.02 36.08 32.68
C ALA A 263 10.28 37.11 33.80
N ALA A 264 11.28 36.88 34.64
CA ALA A 264 11.69 37.82 35.69
C ALA A 264 12.22 39.14 35.09
N LEU A 265 13.01 39.05 34.00
CA LEU A 265 13.50 40.21 33.27
C LEU A 265 12.35 41.00 32.65
N ALA A 266 11.39 40.32 32.02
CA ALA A 266 10.20 40.94 31.45
C ALA A 266 9.31 41.60 32.52
N TYR A 267 9.13 40.94 33.66
CA TYR A 267 8.41 41.51 34.81
C TYR A 267 9.10 42.77 35.35
N TYR A 268 10.43 42.75 35.47
CA TYR A 268 11.22 43.91 35.89
C TYR A 268 11.02 45.09 34.93
N PHE A 269 11.15 44.88 33.62
CA PHE A 269 10.93 45.97 32.65
C PHE A 269 9.48 46.45 32.63
N SER A 270 8.51 45.55 32.79
CA SER A 270 7.09 45.92 32.88
C SER A 270 6.78 46.80 34.09
N ARG A 271 7.55 46.70 35.19
CA ARG A 271 7.45 47.58 36.36
C ARG A 271 8.04 48.97 36.12
N VAL A 272 8.97 49.09 35.17
CA VAL A 272 9.62 50.35 34.77
C VAL A 272 8.87 51.00 33.58
N GLU A 273 7.61 50.61 33.35
CA GLU A 273 6.74 51.09 32.25
C GLU A 273 7.33 50.89 30.84
N CYS A 274 8.30 50.00 30.70
CA CYS A 274 8.91 49.64 29.42
C CYS A 274 8.48 48.21 29.05
N SER A 275 7.81 48.03 27.91
CA SER A 275 7.48 46.69 27.39
C SER A 275 8.29 46.36 26.12
N PRO A 276 9.62 46.11 26.24
CA PRO A 276 10.48 45.89 25.08
C PRO A 276 10.26 44.53 24.41
N PHE A 277 9.65 43.57 25.10
CA PHE A 277 9.51 42.18 24.65
C PHE A 277 8.09 41.82 24.23
N SER A 278 7.98 40.93 23.24
CA SER A 278 6.70 40.34 22.85
C SER A 278 6.30 39.23 23.82
N LEU A 279 5.33 39.52 24.69
CA LEU A 279 4.87 38.62 25.75
C LEU A 279 3.83 37.58 25.29
N THR A 280 3.64 36.55 26.11
CA THR A 280 2.72 35.43 25.84
C THR A 280 1.25 35.84 25.94
N GLY A 281 0.89 36.71 26.89
CA GLY A 281 -0.49 37.18 27.10
C GLY A 281 -1.18 36.50 28.28
N ALA A 282 -2.43 36.89 28.56
CA ALA A 282 -3.18 36.37 29.71
C ALA A 282 -3.49 34.87 29.56
N VAL A 283 -3.29 34.11 30.63
CA VAL A 283 -3.64 32.68 30.72
C VAL A 283 -4.80 32.57 31.70
N THR A 284 -5.91 31.96 31.28
CA THR A 284 -7.07 31.83 32.17
C THR A 284 -6.73 30.87 33.33
N PRO A 285 -6.96 31.30 34.59
CA PRO A 285 -6.75 30.43 35.74
C PRO A 285 -7.89 29.42 35.86
N GLY A 286 -7.56 28.19 36.23
CA GLY A 286 -8.56 27.16 36.49
C GLY A 286 -8.12 25.76 36.08
N LEU A 287 -8.72 24.76 36.73
CA LEU A 287 -8.65 23.39 36.26
C LEU A 287 -9.53 23.24 35.02
N PRO A 288 -9.15 22.37 34.07
CA PRO A 288 -9.98 22.15 32.88
C PRO A 288 -11.35 21.60 33.29
N PRO A 289 -12.43 22.06 32.62
CA PRO A 289 -13.74 21.48 32.84
C PRO A 289 -13.73 20.01 32.40
N VAL A 290 -14.27 19.14 33.25
CA VAL A 290 -14.47 17.73 32.92
C VAL A 290 -15.80 17.62 32.17
N ALA A 291 -15.74 17.49 30.85
CA ALA A 291 -16.90 17.43 29.98
C ALA A 291 -16.68 16.40 28.87
N LEU A 292 -17.76 15.82 28.35
CA LEU A 292 -17.67 14.99 27.15
C LEU A 292 -17.25 15.86 25.94
N PRO A 293 -16.57 15.27 24.93
CA PRO A 293 -16.19 16.00 23.73
C PRO A 293 -17.44 16.61 23.05
N PRO A 294 -17.33 17.83 22.50
CA PRO A 294 -18.48 18.51 21.90
C PRO A 294 -18.90 17.81 20.61
N PHE A 295 -20.10 17.21 20.62
CA PHE A 295 -20.74 16.62 19.43
C PHE A 295 -21.60 17.62 18.65
N THR A 296 -21.79 18.82 19.20
CA THR A 296 -22.50 19.95 18.60
C THR A 296 -21.81 21.23 19.00
N THR A 297 -21.68 22.19 18.07
CA THR A 297 -21.12 23.52 18.37
C THR A 297 -21.95 24.60 17.70
N VAL A 298 -21.93 25.81 18.26
CA VAL A 298 -22.62 26.98 17.70
C VAL A 298 -21.57 27.85 17.02
N LEU A 299 -21.55 27.83 15.68
CA LEU A 299 -20.66 28.65 14.87
C LEU A 299 -21.52 29.64 14.08
N ASN A 300 -21.26 30.95 14.21
CA ASN A 300 -22.01 32.01 13.49
C ASN A 300 -23.54 31.91 13.64
N ASN A 301 -24.04 31.69 14.88
CA ASN A 301 -25.47 31.49 15.19
C ASN A 301 -26.14 30.26 14.53
N GLN A 302 -25.36 29.35 13.93
CA GLN A 302 -25.85 28.07 13.43
C GLN A 302 -25.34 26.93 14.31
N THR A 303 -26.22 25.99 14.65
CA THR A 303 -25.85 24.80 15.42
C THR A 303 -25.37 23.73 14.45
N LEU A 304 -24.07 23.47 14.43
CA LEU A 304 -23.45 22.42 13.63
C LEU A 304 -23.60 21.09 14.38
N GLY A 305 -24.21 20.10 13.73
CA GLY A 305 -24.30 18.74 14.25
C GLY A 305 -23.02 17.93 14.02
N PHE A 306 -22.93 16.76 14.66
CA PHE A 306 -21.77 15.86 14.55
C PHE A 306 -21.39 15.54 13.09
N SER A 307 -22.37 15.24 12.24
CA SER A 307 -22.10 14.91 10.83
C SER A 307 -21.45 16.08 10.06
N GLU A 308 -21.85 17.31 10.37
CA GLU A 308 -21.33 18.51 9.70
C GLU A 308 -19.96 18.93 10.27
N MET A 309 -19.75 18.74 11.58
CA MET A 309 -18.42 18.90 12.16
C MET A 309 -17.43 17.88 11.56
N THR A 310 -17.87 16.63 11.39
CA THR A 310 -17.07 15.54 10.81
C THR A 310 -16.76 15.79 9.34
N SER A 311 -17.73 16.29 8.55
CA SER A 311 -17.49 16.65 7.15
C SER A 311 -16.51 17.82 6.99
N LYS A 312 -16.56 18.82 7.88
CA LYS A 312 -15.59 19.95 7.91
C LYS A 312 -14.18 19.52 8.33
N LEU A 313 -14.04 18.53 9.21
CA LEU A 313 -12.74 17.93 9.55
C LEU A 313 -12.17 17.08 8.40
N GLY A 314 -13.03 16.55 7.53
CA GLY A 314 -12.66 15.87 6.29
C GLY A 314 -11.64 14.74 6.51
N SER A 315 -10.57 14.75 5.70
CA SER A 315 -9.52 13.72 5.72
C SER A 315 -8.64 13.75 6.98
N SER A 316 -8.64 14.84 7.75
CA SER A 316 -7.80 14.96 8.94
C SER A 316 -8.21 14.04 10.09
N ILE A 317 -9.45 13.55 10.08
CA ILE A 317 -9.91 12.49 10.98
C ILE A 317 -9.04 11.24 10.82
N ILE A 318 -8.55 10.94 9.62
CA ILE A 318 -7.72 9.76 9.34
C ILE A 318 -6.23 10.14 9.36
N ALA A 319 -5.86 11.28 8.77
CA ALA A 319 -4.46 11.70 8.65
C ALA A 319 -3.81 11.96 10.02
N LEU A 320 -4.49 12.68 10.92
CA LEU A 320 -3.93 13.04 12.21
C LEU A 320 -3.63 11.82 13.10
N PRO A 321 -4.53 10.83 13.25
CA PRO A 321 -4.24 9.57 13.95
C PRO A 321 -3.03 8.83 13.40
N LEU A 322 -2.92 8.73 12.07
CA LEU A 322 -1.80 8.05 11.44
C LEU A 322 -0.50 8.74 11.83
N ILE A 323 -0.44 10.06 11.76
CA ILE A 323 0.76 10.83 12.15
C ILE A 323 1.04 10.68 13.65
N ALA A 324 0.02 10.69 14.52
CA ALA A 324 0.18 10.46 15.95
C ALA A 324 0.86 9.12 16.26
N ILE A 325 0.41 8.08 15.57
CA ILE A 325 0.95 6.71 15.65
C ILE A 325 2.41 6.70 15.20
N LEU A 326 2.67 7.28 14.03
CA LEU A 326 3.99 7.29 13.41
C LEU A 326 5.01 8.04 14.29
N GLU A 327 4.66 9.23 14.80
CA GLU A 327 5.51 10.04 15.67
C GLU A 327 5.81 9.30 16.98
N THR A 328 4.78 8.81 17.66
CA THR A 328 4.93 8.13 18.94
C THR A 328 5.82 6.90 18.82
N ILE A 329 5.64 6.08 17.78
CA ILE A 329 6.42 4.84 17.66
C ILE A 329 7.83 5.11 17.15
N ALA A 330 8.05 6.13 16.33
CA ALA A 330 9.40 6.56 15.98
C ALA A 330 10.21 6.96 17.24
N ILE A 331 9.59 7.69 18.16
CA ILE A 331 10.21 8.09 19.44
C ILE A 331 10.48 6.85 20.30
N VAL A 332 9.48 5.98 20.48
CA VAL A 332 9.65 4.80 21.31
C VAL A 332 10.80 3.92 20.78
N LYS A 333 10.89 3.71 19.45
CA LYS A 333 12.01 3.00 18.82
C LYS A 333 13.35 3.68 19.07
N ALA A 334 13.43 5.01 18.94
CA ALA A 334 14.67 5.75 19.13
C ALA A 334 15.21 5.67 20.57
N PHE A 335 14.34 5.53 21.57
CA PHE A 335 14.72 5.54 23.00
C PHE A 335 14.72 4.16 23.69
N SER A 336 14.39 3.07 22.98
CA SER A 336 14.18 1.74 23.59
C SER A 336 15.41 1.01 24.15
N LYS A 337 16.64 1.51 23.97
CA LYS A 337 17.92 0.89 24.44
C LYS A 337 17.94 -0.66 24.41
N GLY A 338 17.60 -1.24 23.26
CA GLY A 338 17.67 -2.70 23.05
C GLY A 338 16.43 -3.51 23.47
N LYS A 339 15.48 -2.95 24.24
CA LYS A 339 14.23 -3.66 24.59
C LYS A 339 13.28 -3.75 23.40
N SER A 340 12.67 -4.92 23.21
CA SER A 340 11.62 -5.12 22.20
C SER A 340 10.34 -4.39 22.60
N ILE A 341 9.81 -3.56 21.71
CA ILE A 341 8.59 -2.77 21.93
C ILE A 341 7.38 -3.49 21.34
N ASP A 342 6.28 -3.59 22.09
CA ASP A 342 4.99 -3.98 21.52
C ASP A 342 4.27 -2.75 20.97
N ALA A 343 4.45 -2.50 19.68
CA ALA A 343 3.78 -1.40 18.97
C ALA A 343 2.25 -1.42 19.14
N THR A 344 1.63 -2.59 19.25
CA THR A 344 0.17 -2.70 19.43
C THR A 344 -0.27 -2.16 20.79
N GLN A 345 0.57 -2.34 21.81
CA GLN A 345 0.28 -1.82 23.14
C GLN A 345 0.46 -0.30 23.19
N GLU A 346 1.50 0.23 22.54
CA GLU A 346 1.71 1.68 22.45
C GLU A 346 0.58 2.39 21.69
N LEU A 347 0.03 1.77 20.63
CA LEU A 347 -1.18 2.27 19.95
C LEU A 347 -2.33 2.43 20.95
N VAL A 348 -2.56 1.45 21.79
CA VAL A 348 -3.69 1.51 22.73
C VAL A 348 -3.43 2.47 23.87
N ALA A 349 -2.21 2.54 24.38
CA ALA A 349 -1.84 3.55 25.35
C ALA A 349 -2.11 4.96 24.80
N LEU A 350 -1.67 5.23 23.56
CA LEU A 350 -1.88 6.52 22.90
C LEU A 350 -3.36 6.82 22.60
N GLY A 351 -4.11 5.82 22.11
CA GLY A 351 -5.55 5.95 21.86
C GLY A 351 -6.32 6.28 23.13
N MET A 352 -6.02 5.60 24.23
CA MET A 352 -6.59 5.89 25.54
C MET A 352 -6.18 7.29 26.04
N CYS A 353 -4.91 7.69 25.86
CA CYS A 353 -4.45 9.03 26.25
C CYS A 353 -5.24 10.14 25.55
N ASN A 354 -5.51 10.01 24.24
CA ASN A 354 -6.30 10.98 23.49
C ASN A 354 -7.80 10.95 23.85
N ILE A 355 -8.40 9.76 24.05
CA ILE A 355 -9.81 9.67 24.49
C ILE A 355 -10.00 10.36 25.85
N PHE A 356 -9.18 10.00 26.85
CA PHE A 356 -9.27 10.63 28.17
C PHE A 356 -8.83 12.09 28.17
N GLY A 357 -7.86 12.47 27.31
CA GLY A 357 -7.48 13.85 27.10
C GLY A 357 -8.64 14.71 26.61
N SER A 358 -9.46 14.21 25.67
CA SER A 358 -10.60 14.96 25.15
C SER A 358 -11.63 15.33 26.22
N ILE A 359 -11.73 14.55 27.30
CA ILE A 359 -12.64 14.80 28.41
C ILE A 359 -12.23 16.03 29.25
N VAL A 360 -10.95 16.42 29.17
CA VAL A 360 -10.39 17.59 29.87
C VAL A 360 -10.00 18.71 28.91
N SER A 361 -10.72 18.80 27.78
CA SER A 361 -10.50 19.82 26.75
C SER A 361 -9.07 19.85 26.17
N SER A 362 -8.45 18.67 26.03
CA SER A 362 -7.14 18.52 25.39
C SER A 362 -7.24 18.72 23.88
N MET A 363 -6.21 19.34 23.29
CA MET A 363 -5.87 19.16 21.88
C MET A 363 -5.13 17.81 21.70
N PRO A 364 -4.95 17.31 20.47
CA PRO A 364 -4.32 16.01 20.24
C PRO A 364 -2.90 15.94 20.81
N ILE A 365 -2.58 14.80 21.45
CA ILE A 365 -1.31 14.56 22.15
C ILE A 365 -0.57 13.35 21.62
N THR A 366 0.76 13.41 21.70
CA THR A 366 1.69 12.36 21.22
C THR A 366 2.95 12.31 22.11
N GLY A 367 3.84 11.35 21.84
CA GLY A 367 5.18 11.37 22.42
C GLY A 367 5.99 12.60 21.95
N SER A 368 6.88 13.15 22.79
CA SER A 368 7.82 14.21 22.37
C SER A 368 9.27 13.78 22.48
N PHE A 369 10.05 14.01 21.41
CA PHE A 369 11.48 13.74 21.37
C PHE A 369 12.26 14.51 22.45
N THR A 370 11.99 15.80 22.62
CA THR A 370 12.74 16.64 23.56
C THR A 370 12.46 16.24 25.02
N ARG A 371 11.20 15.99 25.36
CA ARG A 371 10.79 15.58 26.70
C ARG A 371 11.28 14.17 27.05
N THR A 372 11.16 13.23 26.12
CA THR A 372 11.63 11.84 26.26
C THR A 372 13.16 11.81 26.43
N ALA A 373 13.89 12.64 25.69
CA ALA A 373 15.34 12.78 25.87
C ALA A 373 15.71 13.31 27.25
N VAL A 374 14.98 14.30 27.78
CA VAL A 374 15.18 14.81 29.15
C VAL A 374 14.86 13.72 30.17
N ASN A 375 13.77 12.98 29.98
CA ASN A 375 13.35 11.90 30.87
C ASN A 375 14.42 10.79 30.97
N ASN A 376 14.89 10.29 29.83
CA ASN A 376 15.95 9.29 29.75
C ASN A 376 17.28 9.79 30.34
N ASN A 377 17.67 11.04 30.06
CA ASN A 377 18.89 11.63 30.62
C ASN A 377 18.80 11.91 32.13
N SER A 378 17.58 12.04 32.67
CA SER A 378 17.33 12.19 34.10
C SER A 378 17.45 10.86 34.86
N GLY A 379 17.47 9.73 34.13
CA GLY A 379 17.61 8.40 34.72
C GLY A 379 16.29 7.75 35.13
N VAL A 380 15.17 8.11 34.50
CA VAL A 380 13.85 7.53 34.79
C VAL A 380 13.89 5.99 34.80
N ARG A 381 13.23 5.38 35.79
CA ARG A 381 13.18 3.93 35.97
C ARG A 381 11.86 3.35 35.57
N THR A 382 10.77 4.06 35.82
CA THR A 382 9.41 3.58 35.49
C THR A 382 8.53 4.68 34.90
N PRO A 383 7.39 4.32 34.27
CA PRO A 383 6.40 5.29 33.83
C PRO A 383 5.83 6.19 34.95
N LEU A 384 6.08 5.87 36.24
CA LEU A 384 5.61 6.65 37.39
C LEU A 384 6.09 8.11 37.36
N GLY A 385 7.24 8.41 36.75
CA GLY A 385 7.73 9.79 36.57
C GLY A 385 6.74 10.70 35.81
N GLY A 386 5.87 10.10 34.97
CA GLY A 386 4.76 10.81 34.34
C GLY A 386 3.75 11.38 35.36
N ILE A 387 3.48 10.70 36.46
CA ILE A 387 2.57 11.19 37.51
C ILE A 387 3.13 12.48 38.14
N ALA A 388 4.42 12.50 38.48
CA ALA A 388 5.06 13.70 39.02
C ALA A 388 5.02 14.87 38.02
N THR A 389 5.19 14.58 36.72
CA THR A 389 5.01 15.56 35.63
C THR A 389 3.58 16.12 35.63
N GLY A 390 2.57 15.26 35.66
CA GLY A 390 1.16 15.66 35.61
C GLY A 390 0.73 16.48 36.83
N ILE A 391 1.18 16.10 38.04
CA ILE A 391 0.94 16.86 39.27
C ILE A 391 1.56 18.26 39.18
N LEU A 392 2.79 18.36 38.69
CA LEU A 392 3.45 19.66 38.54
C LEU A 392 2.70 20.57 37.55
N VAL A 393 2.20 20.03 36.44
CA VAL A 393 1.39 20.78 35.48
C VAL A 393 0.07 21.26 36.11
N LEU A 394 -0.62 20.39 36.86
CA LEU A 394 -1.85 20.79 37.58
C LEU A 394 -1.59 21.88 38.62
N LEU A 395 -0.51 21.78 39.39
CA LEU A 395 -0.09 22.83 40.33
C LEU A 395 0.21 24.14 39.60
N SER A 396 0.82 24.06 38.42
CA SER A 396 1.13 25.25 37.62
C SER A 396 -0.11 25.96 37.09
N LEU A 397 -1.16 25.21 36.72
CA LEU A 397 -2.47 25.74 36.30
C LEU A 397 -3.23 26.40 37.46
N GLY A 398 -3.04 25.92 38.69
CA GLY A 398 -3.69 26.47 39.88
C GLY A 398 -2.96 27.66 40.50
N LEU A 399 -1.62 27.71 40.41
CA LEU A 399 -0.80 28.65 41.20
C LEU A 399 0.07 29.60 40.36
N LEU A 400 0.40 29.29 39.11
CA LEU A 400 1.44 30.01 38.34
C LEU A 400 0.94 30.73 37.09
N THR A 401 -0.37 30.72 36.80
CA THR A 401 -0.95 31.28 35.57
C THR A 401 -0.68 32.78 35.40
N ASP A 402 -0.74 33.55 36.48
CA ASP A 402 -0.45 34.99 36.43
C ASP A 402 1.01 35.28 36.07
N THR A 403 1.92 34.37 36.43
CA THR A 403 3.36 34.50 36.11
C THR A 403 3.62 34.22 34.62
N PHE A 404 2.80 33.36 34.00
CA PHE A 404 2.97 33.00 32.59
C PHE A 404 2.72 34.15 31.61
N TYR A 405 1.99 35.19 32.04
CA TYR A 405 1.82 36.42 31.26
C TYR A 405 3.16 37.01 30.81
N PHE A 406 4.14 37.02 31.71
CA PHE A 406 5.43 37.68 31.52
C PHE A 406 6.44 36.85 30.70
N ILE A 407 6.10 35.65 30.24
CA ILE A 407 7.04 34.83 29.46
C ILE A 407 7.26 35.46 28.08
N PRO A 408 8.51 35.84 27.71
CA PRO A 408 8.80 36.37 26.38
C PRO A 408 8.76 35.28 25.30
N LYS A 409 8.10 35.58 24.17
CA LYS A 409 8.02 34.67 23.01
C LYS A 409 9.40 34.37 22.40
N SER A 410 10.33 35.32 22.46
CA SER A 410 11.71 35.18 21.99
C SER A 410 12.52 34.15 22.80
N VAL A 411 12.27 34.07 24.12
CA VAL A 411 12.91 33.06 24.99
C VAL A 411 12.39 31.66 24.66
N LEU A 412 11.07 31.50 24.48
CA LEU A 412 10.47 30.23 24.05
C LEU A 412 11.03 29.77 22.70
N ALA A 413 11.13 30.69 21.73
CA ALA A 413 11.71 30.42 20.42
C ALA A 413 13.18 29.98 20.51
N GLY A 414 13.99 30.66 21.34
CA GLY A 414 15.38 30.31 21.58
C GLY A 414 15.57 28.93 22.20
N VAL A 415 14.74 28.58 23.21
CA VAL A 415 14.73 27.23 23.81
C VAL A 415 14.41 26.16 22.77
N MET A 416 13.42 26.40 21.91
CA MET A 416 13.00 25.46 20.88
C MET A 416 14.09 25.27 19.81
N ILE A 417 14.70 26.34 19.30
CA ILE A 417 15.78 26.26 18.31
C ILE A 417 17.00 25.52 18.88
N ALA A 418 17.40 25.85 20.11
CA ALA A 418 18.53 25.18 20.78
C ALA A 418 18.27 23.68 20.98
N ALA A 419 17.02 23.27 21.24
CA ALA A 419 16.65 21.86 21.36
C ALA A 419 16.69 21.12 20.01
N MET A 420 16.20 21.73 18.93
CA MET A 420 16.13 21.11 17.60
C MET A 420 17.50 20.88 16.95
N PHE A 421 18.48 21.74 17.21
CA PHE A 421 19.83 21.61 16.64
C PHE A 421 20.49 20.24 16.92
N PHE A 422 20.26 19.69 18.12
CA PHE A 422 20.83 18.40 18.53
C PHE A 422 19.99 17.19 18.12
N MET A 423 18.82 17.42 17.52
CA MET A 423 17.91 16.37 17.07
C MET A 423 18.17 15.98 15.61
N VAL A 424 18.97 16.76 14.86
CA VAL A 424 19.35 16.42 13.49
C VAL A 424 20.37 15.27 13.49
N GLU A 425 20.00 14.14 12.90
CA GLU A 425 20.76 12.88 12.97
C GLU A 425 21.81 12.75 11.86
N PHE A 426 22.79 13.66 11.80
CA PHE A 426 23.86 13.59 10.80
C PHE A 426 24.66 12.27 10.84
N HIS A 427 24.79 11.67 12.04
CA HIS A 427 25.50 10.41 12.21
C HIS A 427 24.81 9.24 11.51
N ALA A 428 23.47 9.21 11.53
CA ALA A 428 22.68 8.16 10.89
C ALA A 428 22.88 8.14 9.37
N ALA A 429 22.97 9.31 8.73
CA ALA A 429 23.23 9.41 7.29
C ALA A 429 24.60 8.82 6.91
N VAL A 430 25.63 9.06 7.74
CA VAL A 430 26.98 8.50 7.53
C VAL A 430 26.99 6.98 7.74
N GLU A 431 26.28 6.48 8.76
CA GLU A 431 26.13 5.05 9.05
C GLU A 431 25.44 4.30 7.90
N ILE A 432 24.35 4.87 7.35
CA ILE A 432 23.63 4.33 6.19
C ILE A 432 24.52 4.32 4.94
N TRP A 433 25.26 5.41 4.68
CA TRP A 433 26.14 5.50 3.50
C TRP A 433 27.28 4.48 3.51
N ARG A 434 27.83 4.18 4.70
CA ARG A 434 28.92 3.19 4.85
C ARG A 434 28.45 1.75 4.70
N THR A 435 27.21 1.45 5.07
CA THR A 435 26.64 0.10 5.04
C THR A 435 26.12 -0.25 3.64
N LYS A 436 24.99 0.34 3.23
CA LYS A 436 24.31 0.06 1.96
C LYS A 436 23.86 1.36 1.29
N LYS A 437 24.53 1.73 0.19
CA LYS A 437 24.29 3.01 -0.51
C LYS A 437 22.87 3.20 -1.02
N VAL A 438 22.15 2.12 -1.35
CA VAL A 438 20.75 2.20 -1.82
C VAL A 438 19.81 2.71 -0.72
N ASP A 439 20.14 2.43 0.54
CA ASP A 439 19.30 2.78 1.69
C ASP A 439 19.36 4.29 2.03
N ILE A 440 20.28 5.05 1.42
CA ILE A 440 20.27 6.52 1.55
C ILE A 440 19.16 7.18 0.72
N ILE A 441 18.62 6.49 -0.29
CA ILE A 441 17.58 7.04 -1.16
C ILE A 441 16.30 7.33 -0.35
N PRO A 442 15.75 6.39 0.45
CA PRO A 442 14.64 6.69 1.34
C PRO A 442 14.93 7.84 2.32
N PHE A 443 16.15 7.96 2.84
CA PHE A 443 16.52 9.07 3.74
C PHE A 443 16.41 10.43 3.03
N ILE A 444 17.03 10.58 1.87
CA ILE A 444 17.04 11.85 1.12
C ILE A 444 15.64 12.21 0.62
N VAL A 445 14.92 11.24 0.06
CA VAL A 445 13.55 11.47 -0.43
C VAL A 445 12.64 11.89 0.73
N THR A 446 12.70 11.20 1.87
CA THR A 446 11.89 11.57 3.04
C THR A 446 12.25 12.98 3.52
N LEU A 447 13.55 13.30 3.65
CA LEU A 447 14.01 14.62 4.09
C LEU A 447 13.49 15.74 3.16
N VAL A 448 13.71 15.60 1.85
CA VAL A 448 13.35 16.62 0.85
C VAL A 448 11.83 16.76 0.74
N SER A 449 11.10 15.64 0.65
CA SER A 449 9.63 15.68 0.57
C SER A 449 9.00 16.26 1.84
N CYS A 450 9.56 15.99 3.03
CA CYS A 450 9.09 16.59 4.28
C CYS A 450 9.28 18.11 4.32
N LEU A 451 10.38 18.61 3.75
CA LEU A 451 10.68 20.05 3.70
C LEU A 451 9.81 20.80 2.66
N LEU A 452 9.54 20.17 1.51
CA LEU A 452 8.86 20.84 0.39
C LEU A 452 7.34 20.67 0.41
N LEU A 453 6.84 19.47 0.72
CA LEU A 453 5.41 19.14 0.66
C LEU A 453 4.74 19.16 2.03
N GLY A 454 5.51 19.35 3.10
CA GLY A 454 5.06 19.20 4.49
C GLY A 454 5.43 17.84 5.08
N LEU A 455 5.52 17.80 6.40
CA LEU A 455 6.00 16.63 7.16
C LEU A 455 5.13 15.38 6.93
N GLU A 456 3.83 15.58 6.75
CA GLU A 456 2.82 14.54 6.59
C GLU A 456 3.03 13.76 5.28
N TYR A 457 2.96 14.48 4.16
CA TYR A 457 3.14 13.92 2.83
C TYR A 457 4.56 13.38 2.66
N GLY A 458 5.57 14.08 3.18
CA GLY A 458 6.96 13.64 3.10
C GLY A 458 7.22 12.31 3.79
N MET A 459 6.64 12.10 4.98
CA MET A 459 6.77 10.82 5.69
C MET A 459 6.05 9.69 4.95
N LEU A 460 4.83 9.94 4.47
CA LEU A 460 4.06 8.94 3.71
C LEU A 460 4.77 8.54 2.42
N ILE A 461 5.35 9.49 1.68
CA ILE A 461 6.16 9.22 0.48
C ILE A 461 7.40 8.39 0.85
N GLY A 462 8.07 8.72 1.96
CA GLY A 462 9.22 7.96 2.46
C GLY A 462 8.88 6.50 2.79
N ILE A 463 7.79 6.27 3.53
CA ILE A 463 7.30 4.93 3.88
C ILE A 463 6.88 4.18 2.61
N ALA A 464 6.13 4.82 1.72
CA ALA A 464 5.66 4.21 0.48
C ALA A 464 6.83 3.78 -0.41
N LEU A 465 7.84 4.64 -0.58
CA LEU A 465 9.06 4.32 -1.33
C LEU A 465 9.79 3.12 -0.71
N ASN A 466 9.90 3.09 0.62
CA ASN A 466 10.55 2.01 1.34
C ASN A 466 9.79 0.68 1.23
N ILE A 467 8.45 0.70 1.26
CA ILE A 467 7.60 -0.46 0.96
C ILE A 467 7.78 -0.90 -0.49
N CYS A 468 7.81 0.04 -1.45
CA CYS A 468 8.05 -0.26 -2.87
C CYS A 468 9.40 -0.96 -3.09
N PHE A 469 10.45 -0.59 -2.36
CA PHE A 469 11.74 -1.30 -2.42
C PHE A 469 11.62 -2.75 -1.94
N VAL A 470 10.93 -2.99 -0.82
CA VAL A 470 10.69 -4.35 -0.32
C VAL A 470 9.90 -5.15 -1.34
N LEU A 471 8.78 -4.61 -1.80
CA LEU A 471 7.91 -5.26 -2.77
C LEU A 471 8.65 -5.56 -4.08
N TYR A 472 9.46 -4.63 -4.58
CA TYR A 472 10.30 -4.85 -5.76
C TYR A 472 11.24 -6.05 -5.57
N MET A 473 11.98 -6.10 -4.46
CA MET A 473 12.90 -7.21 -4.17
C MET A 473 12.15 -8.54 -3.97
N THR A 474 10.96 -8.51 -3.38
CA THR A 474 10.12 -9.72 -3.24
C THR A 474 9.57 -10.19 -4.60
N SER A 475 9.19 -9.29 -5.51
CA SER A 475 8.68 -9.64 -6.85
C SER A 475 9.75 -10.18 -7.82
N ARG A 476 11.04 -9.96 -7.52
CA ARG A 476 12.17 -10.39 -8.36
C ARG A 476 13.16 -11.25 -7.56
N PRO A 477 12.75 -12.46 -7.09
CA PRO A 477 13.65 -13.43 -6.46
C PRO A 477 14.87 -13.72 -7.33
N LYS A 478 16.02 -13.96 -6.72
CA LYS A 478 17.15 -14.55 -7.46
C LYS A 478 16.83 -16.00 -7.75
N ILE A 479 17.21 -16.44 -8.95
CA ILE A 479 16.96 -17.79 -9.43
C ILE A 479 18.32 -18.41 -9.70
N ASP A 480 18.71 -19.35 -8.84
CA ASP A 480 19.91 -20.14 -9.06
C ASP A 480 19.61 -21.20 -10.13
N GLN A 481 20.53 -21.33 -11.08
CA GLN A 481 20.40 -22.27 -12.18
C GLN A 481 21.63 -23.20 -12.21
N ALA A 482 21.38 -24.49 -12.39
CA ALA A 482 22.42 -25.47 -12.65
C ALA A 482 22.00 -26.36 -13.82
N LEU A 483 22.91 -26.57 -14.77
CA LEU A 483 22.73 -27.56 -15.84
C LEU A 483 23.35 -28.87 -15.37
N LEU A 484 22.51 -29.87 -15.14
CA LEU A 484 22.94 -31.21 -14.79
C LEU A 484 22.93 -32.09 -16.04
N ARG A 485 24.05 -32.76 -16.30
CA ARG A 485 24.12 -33.80 -17.32
C ARG A 485 24.16 -35.15 -16.62
N THR A 486 23.10 -35.93 -16.80
CA THR A 486 23.02 -37.26 -16.21
C THR A 486 23.98 -38.21 -16.95
N ARG A 487 24.49 -39.26 -16.28
CA ARG A 487 25.32 -40.32 -16.90
C ARG A 487 24.68 -41.00 -18.12
N SER A 488 23.35 -40.93 -18.23
CA SER A 488 22.56 -41.41 -19.37
C SER A 488 22.48 -40.43 -20.55
N GLY A 489 23.19 -39.28 -20.50
CA GLY A 489 23.21 -38.26 -21.54
C GLY A 489 22.04 -37.28 -21.50
N ILE A 490 21.11 -37.40 -20.54
CA ILE A 490 19.97 -36.48 -20.37
C ILE A 490 20.45 -35.19 -19.73
N GLU A 491 20.31 -34.08 -20.44
CA GLU A 491 20.47 -32.74 -19.91
C GLU A 491 19.20 -32.34 -19.15
N ALA A 492 19.38 -31.90 -17.90
CA ALA A 492 18.33 -31.40 -17.03
C ALA A 492 18.73 -30.04 -16.47
N MET A 493 17.82 -29.08 -16.54
CA MET A 493 18.01 -27.75 -15.96
C MET A 493 17.37 -27.72 -14.57
N VAL A 494 18.19 -27.56 -13.54
CA VAL A 494 17.72 -27.35 -12.17
C VAL A 494 17.55 -25.86 -11.93
N VAL A 495 16.34 -25.48 -11.54
CA VAL A 495 15.95 -24.11 -11.19
C VAL A 495 15.62 -24.09 -9.71
N LYS A 496 16.37 -23.29 -8.95
CA LYS A 496 16.17 -23.12 -7.51
C LYS A 496 15.86 -21.66 -7.19
N PRO A 497 14.61 -21.31 -6.84
CA PRO A 497 14.27 -19.99 -6.33
C PRO A 497 14.91 -19.77 -4.95
N ASP A 498 15.36 -18.55 -4.69
CA ASP A 498 16.04 -18.19 -3.44
C ASP A 498 15.10 -17.96 -2.24
N GLN A 499 13.83 -17.66 -2.50
CA GLN A 499 12.81 -17.34 -1.49
C GLN A 499 11.45 -17.96 -1.80
N SER A 500 10.53 -17.85 -0.84
CA SER A 500 9.15 -18.33 -1.00
C SER A 500 8.39 -17.58 -2.10
N LEU A 501 7.48 -18.28 -2.76
CA LEU A 501 6.82 -17.81 -3.97
C LEU A 501 5.44 -17.26 -3.64
N ILE A 502 5.30 -15.95 -3.85
CA ILE A 502 4.03 -15.23 -3.71
C ILE A 502 3.51 -14.83 -5.10
N TYR A 503 2.24 -14.43 -5.16
CA TYR A 503 1.56 -14.06 -6.38
C TYR A 503 2.29 -13.00 -7.21
N SER A 504 3.09 -12.13 -6.57
CA SER A 504 3.86 -11.09 -7.27
C SER A 504 5.17 -11.60 -7.89
N SER A 505 5.75 -12.68 -7.36
CA SER A 505 7.06 -13.19 -7.80
C SER A 505 6.97 -14.36 -8.78
N ILE A 506 5.89 -15.13 -8.72
CA ILE A 506 5.70 -16.33 -9.54
C ILE A 506 5.66 -16.06 -11.05
N GLU A 507 5.12 -14.91 -11.46
CA GLU A 507 5.07 -14.53 -12.89
C GLU A 507 6.48 -14.22 -13.44
N TYR A 508 7.33 -13.62 -12.59
CA TYR A 508 8.73 -13.43 -12.96
C TYR A 508 9.46 -14.77 -13.08
N LEU A 509 9.25 -15.68 -12.12
CA LEU A 509 9.81 -17.03 -12.17
C LEU A 509 9.41 -17.74 -13.46
N LYS A 510 8.11 -17.70 -13.83
CA LYS A 510 7.61 -18.24 -15.09
C LYS A 510 8.37 -17.69 -16.29
N HIS A 511 8.44 -16.36 -16.42
CA HIS A 511 9.12 -15.71 -17.54
C HIS A 511 10.60 -16.11 -17.63
N GLU A 512 11.29 -16.19 -16.49
CA GLU A 512 12.70 -16.52 -16.48
C GLU A 512 12.95 -18.01 -16.77
N ILE A 513 12.15 -18.93 -16.24
CA ILE A 513 12.20 -20.36 -16.58
C ILE A 513 11.99 -20.56 -18.09
N VAL A 514 10.98 -19.92 -18.67
CA VAL A 514 10.68 -20.03 -20.10
C VAL A 514 11.82 -19.46 -20.94
N LYS A 515 12.34 -18.28 -20.58
CA LYS A 515 13.47 -17.63 -21.26
C LYS A 515 14.76 -18.46 -21.18
N MET A 516 15.01 -19.09 -20.03
CA MET A 516 16.16 -19.99 -19.84
C MET A 516 16.00 -21.24 -20.71
N THR A 517 14.82 -21.87 -20.66
CA THR A 517 14.50 -23.07 -21.46
C THR A 517 14.64 -22.83 -22.97
N ASP A 518 14.24 -21.65 -23.45
CA ASP A 518 14.36 -21.29 -24.87
C ASP A 518 15.81 -21.10 -25.32
N LYS A 519 16.69 -20.64 -24.42
CA LYS A 519 18.12 -20.47 -24.69
C LYS A 519 18.86 -21.80 -24.66
N THR A 520 18.58 -22.64 -23.67
CA THR A 520 19.35 -23.87 -23.40
C THR A 520 18.78 -25.10 -24.13
N GLN A 521 17.53 -25.05 -24.60
CA GLN A 521 16.87 -26.12 -25.36
C GLN A 521 16.83 -27.48 -24.64
N VAL A 522 16.86 -27.47 -23.30
CA VAL A 522 16.96 -28.67 -22.45
C VAL A 522 15.66 -29.48 -22.46
N ALA A 523 15.74 -30.82 -22.46
CA ALA A 523 14.57 -31.70 -22.50
C ALA A 523 13.82 -31.81 -21.16
N THR A 524 14.52 -31.65 -20.03
CA THR A 524 13.99 -31.81 -18.68
C THR A 524 14.25 -30.56 -17.84
N VAL A 525 13.23 -30.09 -17.12
CA VAL A 525 13.31 -28.97 -16.17
C VAL A 525 12.96 -29.47 -14.77
N ILE A 526 13.87 -29.29 -13.81
CA ILE A 526 13.69 -29.67 -12.40
C ILE A 526 13.55 -28.37 -11.60
N ILE A 527 12.44 -28.22 -10.88
CA ILE A 527 12.20 -27.06 -10.01
C ILE A 527 12.39 -27.51 -8.56
N ASP A 528 13.49 -27.10 -7.94
CA ASP A 528 13.82 -27.38 -6.54
C ASP A 528 13.06 -26.41 -5.61
N GLY A 529 12.13 -26.94 -4.82
CA GLY A 529 11.30 -26.20 -3.88
C GLY A 529 11.84 -26.14 -2.46
N SER A 530 13.10 -26.48 -2.22
CA SER A 530 13.69 -26.52 -0.86
C SER A 530 13.56 -25.22 -0.08
N ASN A 531 13.65 -24.07 -0.76
CA ASN A 531 13.50 -22.73 -0.17
C ASN A 531 12.04 -22.19 -0.21
N VAL A 532 11.08 -22.98 -0.72
CA VAL A 532 9.69 -22.56 -0.89
C VAL A 532 8.85 -23.09 0.28
N SER A 533 8.63 -22.23 1.27
CA SER A 533 7.84 -22.55 2.46
C SER A 533 6.34 -22.25 2.28
N TYR A 534 6.03 -21.27 1.43
CA TYR A 534 4.69 -20.70 1.28
C TYR A 534 4.34 -20.50 -0.20
N VAL A 535 3.07 -20.78 -0.53
CA VAL A 535 2.43 -20.49 -1.83
C VAL A 535 0.99 -20.04 -1.57
N ASP A 536 0.53 -19.02 -2.30
CA ASP A 536 -0.86 -18.56 -2.32
C ASP A 536 -1.65 -19.16 -3.51
N SER A 537 -2.96 -18.93 -3.54
CA SER A 537 -3.85 -19.44 -4.59
C SER A 537 -3.47 -18.96 -5.99
N THR A 538 -2.95 -17.73 -6.13
CA THR A 538 -2.54 -17.18 -7.43
C THR A 538 -1.24 -17.83 -7.90
N ALA A 539 -0.27 -18.00 -7.01
CA ALA A 539 0.98 -18.68 -7.30
C ALA A 539 0.76 -20.16 -7.63
N ALA A 540 -0.16 -20.85 -6.96
CA ALA A 540 -0.56 -22.21 -7.32
C ALA A 540 -1.12 -22.29 -8.76
N LYS A 541 -2.01 -21.37 -9.13
CA LYS A 541 -2.60 -21.30 -10.48
C LYS A 541 -1.56 -20.99 -11.57
N ILE A 542 -0.66 -20.04 -11.31
CA ILE A 542 0.41 -19.71 -12.26
C ILE A 542 1.40 -20.87 -12.38
N PHE A 543 1.66 -21.63 -11.30
CA PHE A 543 2.45 -22.86 -11.37
C PHE A 543 1.83 -23.90 -12.30
N SER A 544 0.50 -24.10 -12.24
CA SER A 544 -0.22 -24.98 -13.19
C SER A 544 0.05 -24.54 -14.63
N SER A 545 -0.03 -23.23 -14.87
CA SER A 545 0.26 -22.64 -16.18
C SER A 545 1.71 -22.82 -16.64
N ILE A 546 2.70 -22.78 -15.73
CA ILE A 546 4.12 -23.06 -16.05
C ILE A 546 4.26 -24.50 -16.56
N VAL A 547 3.67 -25.46 -15.83
CA VAL A 547 3.73 -26.88 -16.20
C VAL A 547 3.07 -27.12 -17.56
N GLU A 548 1.90 -26.54 -17.79
CA GLU A 548 1.19 -26.64 -19.07
C GLU A 548 1.99 -26.02 -20.23
N GLU A 549 2.61 -24.85 -20.02
CA GLU A 549 3.41 -24.19 -21.06
C GLU A 549 4.66 -24.98 -21.42
N LEU A 550 5.38 -25.52 -20.43
CA LEU A 550 6.54 -26.38 -20.66
C LEU A 550 6.15 -27.69 -21.34
N ALA A 551 5.00 -28.28 -20.96
CA ALA A 551 4.46 -29.46 -21.62
C ALA A 551 4.09 -29.19 -23.09
N MET A 552 3.46 -28.04 -23.41
CA MET A 552 3.18 -27.64 -24.80
C MET A 552 4.46 -27.45 -25.64
N ARG A 553 5.59 -27.12 -25.01
CA ARG A 553 6.91 -27.03 -25.66
C ARG A 553 7.64 -28.38 -25.73
N GLY A 554 7.00 -29.48 -25.32
CA GLY A 554 7.57 -30.82 -25.32
C GLY A 554 8.64 -31.03 -24.25
N ARG A 555 8.61 -30.27 -23.15
CA ARG A 555 9.58 -30.35 -22.05
C ARG A 555 8.95 -31.07 -20.86
N THR A 556 9.73 -31.96 -20.24
CA THR A 556 9.30 -32.66 -19.02
C THR A 556 9.65 -31.85 -17.78
N VAL A 557 8.76 -31.79 -16.80
CA VAL A 557 8.93 -30.99 -15.57
C VAL A 557 8.92 -31.91 -14.35
N PHE A 558 9.83 -31.70 -13.40
CA PHE A 558 9.80 -32.35 -12.09
C PHE A 558 9.84 -31.32 -10.95
N LEU A 559 9.04 -31.55 -9.91
CA LEU A 559 9.03 -30.75 -8.69
C LEU A 559 9.82 -31.48 -7.60
N TRP A 560 10.95 -30.92 -7.17
CA TRP A 560 11.90 -31.58 -6.26
C TRP A 560 11.91 -30.94 -4.87
N ASN A 561 11.91 -31.74 -3.80
CA ASN A 561 12.11 -31.30 -2.41
C ASN A 561 11.16 -30.19 -1.89
N TRP A 562 9.86 -30.31 -2.16
CA TRP A 562 8.87 -29.32 -1.75
C TRP A 562 8.31 -29.56 -0.33
N ASN A 563 8.11 -28.47 0.43
CA ASN A 563 7.48 -28.50 1.75
C ASN A 563 6.06 -29.12 1.68
N ARG A 564 5.68 -29.91 2.69
CA ARG A 564 4.36 -30.57 2.81
C ARG A 564 3.20 -29.58 2.65
N SER A 565 3.28 -28.42 3.31
CA SER A 565 2.18 -27.43 3.24
C SER A 565 1.94 -26.97 1.81
N VAL A 566 3.01 -26.74 1.04
CA VAL A 566 2.92 -26.28 -0.35
C VAL A 566 2.44 -27.39 -1.28
N ARG A 567 2.90 -28.63 -1.06
CA ARG A 567 2.42 -29.81 -1.80
C ARG A 567 0.92 -29.99 -1.68
N CYS A 568 0.37 -29.92 -0.46
CA CYS A 568 -1.09 -30.02 -0.26
C CYS A 568 -1.83 -28.90 -1.02
N THR A 569 -1.34 -27.66 -1.01
CA THR A 569 -1.99 -26.55 -1.74
C THR A 569 -2.04 -26.80 -3.25
N LEU A 570 -0.96 -27.28 -3.86
CA LEU A 570 -0.90 -27.57 -5.31
C LEU A 570 -1.77 -28.79 -5.68
N ILE A 571 -1.75 -29.84 -4.87
CA ILE A 571 -2.57 -31.05 -5.09
C ILE A 571 -4.07 -30.74 -4.99
N ARG A 572 -4.48 -29.87 -4.06
CA ARG A 572 -5.88 -29.43 -3.92
C ARG A 572 -6.38 -28.63 -5.13
N LEU A 573 -5.50 -27.95 -5.86
CA LEU A 573 -5.86 -27.25 -7.09
C LEU A 573 -6.15 -28.26 -8.21
N ASN A 574 -5.20 -29.15 -8.50
CA ASN A 574 -5.34 -30.17 -9.53
C ASN A 574 -4.56 -31.45 -9.17
N LYS A 575 -5.29 -32.44 -8.61
CA LYS A 575 -4.70 -33.71 -8.12
C LYS A 575 -4.04 -34.51 -9.25
N GLU A 576 -4.68 -34.61 -10.42
CA GLU A 576 -4.17 -35.43 -11.54
C GLU A 576 -2.86 -34.88 -12.12
N GLN A 577 -2.74 -33.56 -12.22
CA GLN A 577 -1.56 -32.91 -12.81
C GLN A 577 -0.35 -32.93 -11.87
N PHE A 578 -0.53 -32.59 -10.59
CA PHE A 578 0.62 -32.37 -9.69
C PHE A 578 1.13 -33.62 -8.99
N TYR A 579 0.28 -34.64 -8.77
CA TYR A 579 0.65 -35.80 -7.97
C TYR A 579 1.86 -36.56 -8.55
N GLN A 580 1.91 -36.71 -9.88
CA GLN A 580 2.98 -37.43 -10.57
C GLN A 580 4.30 -36.63 -10.70
N LEU A 581 4.27 -35.31 -10.43
CA LEU A 581 5.40 -34.42 -10.62
C LEU A 581 6.30 -34.31 -9.39
N PHE A 582 5.79 -34.61 -8.19
CA PHE A 582 6.55 -34.47 -6.95
C PHE A 582 7.51 -35.64 -6.72
N LYS A 583 8.79 -35.31 -6.49
CA LYS A 583 9.83 -36.27 -6.12
C LYS A 583 10.64 -35.77 -4.91
N GLN A 584 11.18 -36.70 -4.13
CA GLN A 584 12.01 -36.42 -2.94
C GLN A 584 13.32 -37.23 -3.02
N GLY A 585 14.43 -36.61 -2.58
CA GLY A 585 15.77 -37.22 -2.53
C GLY A 585 16.87 -36.16 -2.39
N GLY A 586 18.08 -36.56 -1.99
CA GLY A 586 19.24 -35.66 -1.92
C GLY A 586 19.88 -35.44 -3.29
N LEU A 587 20.19 -34.19 -3.65
CA LEU A 587 20.96 -33.89 -4.87
C LEU A 587 22.37 -34.50 -4.82
N GLU A 588 22.89 -34.81 -3.62
CA GLU A 588 24.19 -35.46 -3.38
C GLU A 588 24.34 -36.85 -4.03
N GLN A 589 23.24 -37.52 -4.41
CA GLN A 589 23.28 -38.78 -5.18
C GLN A 589 23.47 -38.56 -6.70
N LEU A 590 23.28 -37.32 -7.19
CA LEU A 590 23.71 -36.88 -8.52
C LEU A 590 25.11 -36.20 -8.50
N ASP A 591 25.65 -35.94 -7.32
CA ASP A 591 26.73 -34.98 -7.09
C ASP A 591 28.12 -35.63 -7.06
N LYS A 592 28.53 -36.22 -8.19
CA LYS A 592 29.95 -36.54 -8.41
C LYS A 592 30.63 -35.82 -9.56
N GLU A 593 29.94 -34.92 -10.27
CA GLU A 593 30.56 -34.20 -11.39
C GLU A 593 29.95 -32.81 -11.62
N VAL A 594 30.09 -31.87 -10.68
CA VAL A 594 30.08 -30.43 -11.02
C VAL A 594 31.07 -29.70 -10.13
N CYS A 595 32.30 -29.51 -10.62
CA CYS A 595 33.23 -28.56 -10.02
C CYS A 595 32.66 -27.15 -10.18
N CYS A 596 32.45 -26.47 -9.06
CA CYS A 596 32.25 -25.02 -9.04
C CYS A 596 33.56 -24.35 -9.49
N GLU A 597 33.59 -23.81 -10.70
CA GLU A 597 34.46 -22.67 -10.97
C GLU A 597 33.91 -21.49 -10.16
N ASN A 598 34.78 -20.94 -9.30
CA ASN A 598 34.56 -19.69 -8.62
C ASN A 598 34.40 -18.58 -9.66
N GLU A 599 33.16 -18.28 -10.06
CA GLU A 599 32.86 -16.96 -10.61
C GLU A 599 32.88 -15.98 -9.43
N ASP A 600 33.89 -15.11 -9.45
CA ASP A 600 33.90 -13.88 -8.67
C ASP A 600 32.60 -13.11 -8.96
N ILE A 601 31.61 -13.24 -8.07
CA ILE A 601 30.46 -12.35 -8.03
C ILE A 601 30.97 -10.98 -7.56
N SER A 602 31.53 -10.24 -8.49
CA SER A 602 31.67 -8.80 -8.37
C SER A 602 30.26 -8.21 -8.41
N GLU A 603 29.81 -7.63 -7.31
CA GLU A 603 28.65 -6.74 -7.30
C GLU A 603 28.99 -5.51 -8.17
N SER A 604 28.81 -5.63 -9.49
CA SER A 604 28.75 -4.49 -10.37
C SER A 604 27.37 -3.85 -10.23
N PHE A 605 27.27 -2.93 -9.27
CA PHE A 605 26.10 -2.06 -9.18
C PHE A 605 26.03 -1.21 -10.46
N PRO A 606 24.83 -1.06 -11.07
CA PRO A 606 24.65 0.03 -12.02
C PRO A 606 24.84 1.33 -11.24
N GLN A 607 25.88 2.10 -11.58
CA GLN A 607 26.00 3.47 -11.09
C GLN A 607 24.73 4.21 -11.52
N LEU A 608 24.06 4.93 -10.62
CA LEU A 608 22.80 5.61 -10.93
C LEU A 608 22.93 6.56 -12.14
N GLY A 609 24.12 7.17 -12.31
CA GLY A 609 24.48 7.94 -13.50
C GLY A 609 24.56 7.09 -14.78
N GLN A 610 25.00 5.84 -14.69
CA GLN A 610 24.99 4.89 -15.80
C GLN A 610 23.62 4.27 -16.07
N SER A 611 22.70 4.19 -15.10
CA SER A 611 21.33 3.70 -15.36
C SER A 611 20.45 4.74 -16.05
N ILE A 612 20.63 6.03 -15.71
CA ILE A 612 20.01 7.16 -16.42
C ILE A 612 20.67 7.33 -17.80
N SER A 613 22.01 7.25 -17.86
CA SER A 613 22.75 7.28 -19.13
C SER A 613 22.44 6.05 -20.01
N ALA A 614 22.28 4.84 -19.47
CA ALA A 614 21.90 3.64 -20.22
C ALA A 614 20.41 3.63 -20.61
N CYS A 615 19.55 4.34 -19.87
CA CYS A 615 18.18 4.60 -20.31
C CYS A 615 18.17 5.52 -21.55
N CYS A 616 19.08 6.50 -21.61
CA CYS A 616 19.24 7.39 -22.77
C CYS A 616 20.06 6.79 -23.93
N HIS A 617 21.10 5.98 -23.66
CA HIS A 617 21.93 5.33 -24.69
C HIS A 617 21.36 3.99 -25.17
N GLY A 618 20.58 3.29 -24.36
CA GLY A 618 20.00 1.98 -24.68
C GLY A 618 18.88 2.04 -25.72
N PHE A 619 18.18 3.18 -25.84
CA PHE A 619 17.03 3.38 -26.71
C PHE A 619 17.32 3.04 -28.19
N CYS A 620 18.58 3.12 -28.62
CA CYS A 620 19.02 2.89 -30.00
C CYS A 620 19.61 1.50 -30.28
N THR A 621 19.41 0.51 -29.41
CA THR A 621 19.88 -0.87 -29.70
C THR A 621 18.84 -1.62 -30.54
N ARG A 622 19.25 -2.29 -31.63
CA ARG A 622 18.33 -3.09 -32.50
C ARG A 622 17.44 -4.04 -31.70
N LYS A 623 17.97 -4.72 -30.68
CA LYS A 623 17.19 -5.61 -29.80
C LYS A 623 16.08 -4.90 -29.03
N GLN A 624 16.31 -3.66 -28.59
CA GLN A 624 15.30 -2.89 -27.87
C GLN A 624 14.21 -2.37 -28.82
N LEU A 625 14.58 -1.94 -30.04
CA LEU A 625 13.63 -1.52 -31.06
C LEU A 625 12.65 -2.65 -31.43
N PHE A 626 13.17 -3.87 -31.67
CA PHE A 626 12.32 -5.04 -31.92
C PHE A 626 11.46 -5.40 -30.70
N LYS A 627 11.92 -5.15 -29.46
CA LYS A 627 11.12 -5.40 -28.25
C LYS A 627 10.00 -4.37 -28.07
N ARG A 628 10.25 -3.09 -28.35
CA ARG A 628 9.31 -1.98 -28.12
C ARG A 628 8.31 -1.77 -29.25
N ILE A 629 8.60 -2.29 -30.45
CA ILE A 629 7.72 -2.24 -31.61
C ILE A 629 7.44 -3.68 -32.08
N PRO A 630 6.49 -4.39 -31.44
CA PRO A 630 6.22 -5.80 -31.73
C PRO A 630 5.83 -6.10 -33.18
N VAL A 631 5.26 -5.13 -33.92
CA VAL A 631 4.95 -5.30 -35.36
C VAL A 631 6.16 -5.71 -36.19
N LEU A 632 7.37 -5.26 -35.82
CA LEU A 632 8.60 -5.65 -36.51
C LEU A 632 8.99 -7.12 -36.28
N GLN A 633 8.48 -7.76 -35.23
CA GLN A 633 8.74 -9.17 -34.95
C GLN A 633 7.76 -10.10 -35.68
N TRP A 634 6.46 -9.78 -35.65
CA TRP A 634 5.45 -10.71 -36.16
C TRP A 634 5.11 -10.50 -37.65
N LEU A 635 5.21 -9.26 -38.16
CA LEU A 635 4.86 -8.95 -39.56
C LEU A 635 5.74 -9.72 -40.58
N PRO A 636 7.07 -9.90 -40.37
CA PRO A 636 7.89 -10.71 -41.27
C PRO A 636 7.54 -12.21 -41.26
N CYS A 637 6.94 -12.71 -40.17
CA CYS A 637 6.53 -14.10 -40.03
C CYS A 637 5.07 -14.35 -40.46
N TYR A 638 4.40 -13.33 -41.01
CA TYR A 638 2.98 -13.39 -41.36
C TYR A 638 2.73 -14.28 -42.58
N ARG A 639 1.76 -15.20 -42.47
CA ARG A 639 1.33 -16.08 -43.58
C ARG A 639 0.00 -15.60 -44.14
N LEU A 640 -0.14 -15.52 -45.47
CA LEU A 640 -1.37 -15.09 -46.16
C LEU A 640 -2.62 -15.88 -45.74
N LYS A 641 -2.48 -17.14 -45.31
CA LYS A 641 -3.59 -17.95 -44.78
C LYS A 641 -4.25 -17.34 -43.54
N TYR A 642 -3.51 -16.56 -42.74
CA TYR A 642 -4.02 -15.90 -41.54
C TYR A 642 -4.91 -14.69 -41.86
N LEU A 643 -4.84 -14.15 -43.08
CA LEU A 643 -5.61 -12.97 -43.48
C LEU A 643 -7.12 -13.20 -43.36
N VAL A 644 -7.61 -14.37 -43.74
CA VAL A 644 -9.04 -14.70 -43.65
C VAL A 644 -9.47 -14.79 -42.19
N ASP A 645 -8.67 -15.47 -41.34
CA ASP A 645 -8.95 -15.59 -39.90
C ASP A 645 -8.99 -14.21 -39.23
N ASP A 646 -8.04 -13.33 -39.54
CA ASP A 646 -7.93 -11.99 -38.95
C ASP A 646 -9.01 -11.01 -39.46
N ILE A 647 -9.42 -11.11 -40.75
CA ILE A 647 -10.56 -10.34 -41.28
C ILE A 647 -11.87 -10.75 -40.62
N VAL A 648 -12.13 -12.06 -40.51
CA VAL A 648 -13.36 -12.57 -39.87
C VAL A 648 -13.39 -12.17 -38.40
N ALA A 649 -12.26 -12.25 -37.70
CA ALA A 649 -12.16 -11.80 -36.31
C ALA A 649 -12.42 -10.29 -36.17
N GLY A 650 -11.77 -9.46 -37.01
CA GLY A 650 -11.96 -8.02 -37.00
C GLY A 650 -13.40 -7.59 -37.30
N LEU A 651 -14.06 -8.23 -38.29
CA LEU A 651 -15.46 -7.97 -38.60
C LEU A 651 -16.39 -8.35 -37.42
N SER A 652 -16.14 -9.49 -36.79
CA SER A 652 -16.93 -9.97 -35.65
C SER A 652 -16.80 -9.06 -34.43
N VAL A 653 -15.59 -8.55 -34.18
CA VAL A 653 -15.34 -7.56 -33.12
C VAL A 653 -16.01 -6.23 -33.47
N ALA A 654 -15.92 -5.75 -34.72
CA ALA A 654 -16.55 -4.50 -35.15
C ALA A 654 -18.08 -4.50 -34.95
N LEU A 655 -18.72 -5.60 -35.33
CA LEU A 655 -20.15 -5.83 -35.14
C LEU A 655 -20.57 -5.82 -33.66
N THR A 656 -19.65 -6.13 -32.75
CA THR A 656 -19.87 -6.05 -31.30
C THR A 656 -19.55 -4.65 -30.76
N VAL A 657 -18.49 -4.02 -31.26
CA VAL A 657 -18.01 -2.69 -30.86
C VAL A 657 -19.02 -1.60 -31.13
N ILE A 658 -19.68 -1.61 -32.30
CA ILE A 658 -20.54 -0.49 -32.72
C ILE A 658 -21.70 -0.27 -31.73
N PRO A 659 -22.54 -1.28 -31.41
CA PRO A 659 -23.61 -1.09 -30.43
C PRO A 659 -23.10 -0.84 -29.02
N GLN A 660 -22.00 -1.50 -28.62
CA GLN A 660 -21.40 -1.31 -27.30
C GLN A 660 -20.86 0.11 -27.12
N GLY A 661 -20.18 0.67 -28.12
CA GLY A 661 -19.63 2.02 -28.10
C GLY A 661 -20.73 3.07 -27.90
N ILE A 662 -21.83 2.96 -28.67
CA ILE A 662 -23.02 3.82 -28.53
C ILE A 662 -23.57 3.76 -27.11
N ALA A 663 -23.75 2.56 -26.57
CA ALA A 663 -24.28 2.39 -25.22
C ALA A 663 -23.32 2.93 -24.14
N TYR A 664 -22.01 2.75 -24.29
CA TYR A 664 -21.01 3.24 -23.35
C TYR A 664 -20.88 4.77 -23.37
N ALA A 665 -21.06 5.43 -24.51
CA ALA A 665 -21.18 6.89 -24.56
C ALA A 665 -22.38 7.38 -23.73
N ALA A 666 -23.52 6.71 -23.85
CA ALA A 666 -24.70 7.03 -23.04
C ALA A 666 -24.45 6.81 -21.54
N ILE A 667 -23.67 5.79 -21.15
CA ILE A 667 -23.22 5.61 -19.75
C ILE A 667 -22.30 6.77 -19.32
N ALA A 668 -21.43 7.28 -20.20
CA ALA A 668 -20.56 8.41 -19.90
C ALA A 668 -21.28 9.78 -19.86
N ASN A 669 -22.60 9.81 -20.11
CA ASN A 669 -23.37 11.04 -20.35
C ASN A 669 -22.82 11.87 -21.53
N LEU A 670 -22.33 11.17 -22.56
CA LEU A 670 -21.85 11.73 -23.81
C LEU A 670 -22.78 11.35 -24.95
N ASP A 671 -22.76 12.14 -26.03
CA ASP A 671 -23.47 11.78 -27.25
C ASP A 671 -22.92 10.46 -27.84
N PRO A 672 -23.78 9.65 -28.50
CA PRO A 672 -23.41 8.34 -29.05
C PRO A 672 -22.13 8.33 -29.91
N GLN A 673 -21.85 9.39 -30.68
CA GLN A 673 -20.68 9.44 -31.55
C GLN A 673 -19.36 9.35 -30.79
N TYR A 674 -19.25 9.89 -29.56
CA TYR A 674 -18.01 9.86 -28.78
C TYR A 674 -17.60 8.43 -28.40
N GLY A 675 -18.58 7.52 -28.27
CA GLY A 675 -18.32 6.11 -28.08
C GLY A 675 -17.69 5.45 -29.30
N LEU A 676 -18.16 5.80 -30.50
CA LEU A 676 -17.61 5.31 -31.76
C LEU A 676 -16.25 5.96 -32.09
N TYR A 677 -16.06 7.25 -31.78
CA TYR A 677 -14.77 7.93 -31.90
C TYR A 677 -13.69 7.25 -31.05
N SER A 678 -14.08 6.75 -29.88
CA SER A 678 -13.19 6.03 -28.98
C SER A 678 -12.88 4.60 -29.43
N ALA A 679 -13.57 4.06 -30.43
CA ALA A 679 -13.52 2.64 -30.74
C ALA A 679 -12.49 2.24 -31.83
N PHE A 680 -11.99 3.18 -32.64
CA PHE A 680 -11.13 2.86 -33.78
C PHE A 680 -9.63 3.18 -33.55
N MET A 681 -9.30 4.35 -32.99
CA MET A 681 -7.89 4.81 -32.92
C MET A 681 -7.02 3.87 -32.08
N GLY A 682 -7.55 3.40 -30.95
CA GLY A 682 -6.86 2.42 -30.11
C GLY A 682 -6.55 1.12 -30.85
N CYS A 683 -7.40 0.67 -31.77
CA CYS A 683 -7.15 -0.53 -32.57
C CYS A 683 -5.97 -0.34 -33.55
N PHE A 684 -5.82 0.85 -34.14
CA PHE A 684 -4.71 1.17 -35.04
C PHE A 684 -3.37 1.25 -34.30
N ILE A 685 -3.35 1.88 -33.12
CA ILE A 685 -2.13 1.94 -32.31
C ILE A 685 -1.78 0.56 -31.74
N TYR A 686 -2.77 -0.21 -31.30
CA TYR A 686 -2.53 -1.55 -30.76
C TYR A 686 -2.01 -2.53 -31.81
N PHE A 687 -2.39 -2.39 -33.07
CA PHE A 687 -1.78 -3.14 -34.17
C PHE A 687 -0.25 -2.93 -34.26
N LEU A 688 0.23 -1.71 -34.04
CA LEU A 688 1.66 -1.37 -34.11
C LEU A 688 2.43 -1.80 -32.86
N LEU A 689 1.86 -1.56 -31.68
CA LEU A 689 2.58 -1.61 -30.40
C LEU A 689 2.15 -2.74 -29.46
N GLY A 690 0.98 -3.35 -29.70
CA GLY A 690 0.40 -4.39 -28.86
C GLY A 690 1.19 -5.70 -28.91
N SER A 691 1.32 -6.37 -27.76
CA SER A 691 2.02 -7.65 -27.64
C SER A 691 1.07 -8.85 -27.68
N CYS A 692 -0.20 -8.68 -27.29
CA CYS A 692 -1.20 -9.75 -27.27
C CYS A 692 -2.14 -9.67 -28.47
N LYS A 693 -2.24 -10.72 -29.28
CA LYS A 693 -3.12 -10.74 -30.47
C LYS A 693 -4.62 -10.72 -30.15
N ASP A 694 -5.01 -11.17 -28.96
CA ASP A 694 -6.41 -11.40 -28.58
C ASP A 694 -7.07 -10.14 -28.02
N VAL A 695 -6.28 -9.18 -27.51
CA VAL A 695 -6.76 -7.95 -26.88
C VAL A 695 -7.23 -6.95 -27.94
N THR A 696 -8.37 -6.31 -27.66
CA THR A 696 -8.93 -5.25 -28.51
C THR A 696 -9.17 -3.99 -27.68
N ILE A 697 -8.57 -2.86 -28.06
CA ILE A 697 -8.69 -1.57 -27.35
C ILE A 697 -9.94 -0.82 -27.81
N GLY A 698 -10.63 -0.15 -26.89
CA GLY A 698 -11.69 0.83 -27.18
C GLY A 698 -12.47 1.20 -25.93
N PRO A 699 -13.69 1.77 -26.02
CA PRO A 699 -14.46 2.15 -24.85
C PRO A 699 -14.90 0.92 -24.04
N THR A 700 -14.96 1.08 -22.72
CA THR A 700 -15.50 0.07 -21.79
C THR A 700 -16.49 0.73 -20.84
N ALA A 701 -17.44 -0.06 -20.33
CA ALA A 701 -18.45 0.43 -19.39
C ALA A 701 -17.85 1.06 -18.13
N ILE A 702 -16.74 0.50 -17.62
CA ILE A 702 -16.07 0.98 -16.41
C ILE A 702 -15.43 2.34 -16.65
N MET A 703 -14.67 2.50 -17.74
CA MET A 703 -14.08 3.80 -18.10
C MET A 703 -15.17 4.86 -18.35
N SER A 704 -16.27 4.48 -19.00
CA SER A 704 -17.41 5.37 -19.20
C SER A 704 -18.07 5.83 -17.89
N LEU A 705 -18.22 4.93 -16.92
CA LEU A 705 -18.79 5.26 -15.60
C LEU A 705 -17.88 6.22 -14.83
N MET A 706 -16.56 6.02 -14.84
CA MET A 706 -15.63 6.90 -14.15
C MET A 706 -15.54 8.29 -14.80
N VAL A 707 -15.61 8.35 -16.13
CA VAL A 707 -15.60 9.61 -16.89
C VAL A 707 -16.90 10.38 -16.64
N GLN A 708 -18.03 9.69 -16.50
CA GLN A 708 -19.33 10.30 -16.25
C GLN A 708 -19.33 11.23 -15.04
N ALA A 709 -18.68 10.83 -13.95
CA ALA A 709 -18.64 11.62 -12.70
C ALA A 709 -18.10 13.06 -12.92
N HIS A 710 -17.28 13.25 -13.96
CA HIS A 710 -16.66 14.53 -14.30
C HIS A 710 -17.40 15.20 -15.48
N VAL A 711 -17.86 14.42 -16.45
CA VAL A 711 -18.60 14.94 -17.62
C VAL A 711 -19.98 15.48 -17.24
N GLY A 712 -20.68 14.82 -16.33
CA GLY A 712 -22.03 15.20 -15.90
C GLY A 712 -22.11 16.64 -15.38
N ASN A 713 -21.02 17.13 -14.80
CA ASN A 713 -20.93 18.47 -14.22
C ASN A 713 -20.13 19.47 -15.09
N ALA A 714 -19.26 19.00 -15.98
CA ALA A 714 -18.21 19.84 -16.58
C ALA A 714 -18.09 19.77 -18.11
N GLY A 715 -18.90 18.92 -18.78
CA GLY A 715 -19.00 18.85 -20.24
C GLY A 715 -18.00 17.90 -20.91
N VAL A 716 -18.08 17.80 -22.24
CA VAL A 716 -17.37 16.81 -23.06
C VAL A 716 -15.84 17.00 -23.05
N GLU A 717 -15.38 18.23 -22.91
CA GLU A 717 -13.95 18.58 -22.93
C GLU A 717 -13.17 17.86 -21.81
N PHE A 718 -13.81 17.60 -20.66
CA PHE A 718 -13.20 16.86 -19.55
C PHE A 718 -12.99 15.38 -19.89
N ALA A 719 -13.89 14.76 -20.68
CA ALA A 719 -13.69 13.40 -21.16
C ALA A 719 -12.43 13.31 -22.05
N ILE A 720 -12.28 14.24 -22.99
CA ILE A 720 -11.15 14.26 -23.93
C ILE A 720 -9.84 14.55 -23.18
N LEU A 721 -9.84 15.52 -22.26
CA LEU A 721 -8.67 15.83 -21.44
C LEU A 721 -8.30 14.65 -20.54
N SER A 722 -9.28 13.98 -19.92
CA SER A 722 -9.03 12.80 -19.09
C SER A 722 -8.38 11.67 -19.89
N ALA A 723 -8.74 11.49 -21.17
CA ALA A 723 -8.10 10.51 -22.06
C ALA A 723 -6.62 10.86 -22.30
N PHE A 724 -6.33 12.14 -22.56
CA PHE A 724 -4.97 12.61 -22.77
C PHE A 724 -4.10 12.43 -21.52
N ILE A 725 -4.55 12.94 -20.37
CA ILE A 725 -3.81 12.84 -19.11
C ILE A 725 -3.65 11.38 -18.67
N THR A 726 -4.70 10.57 -18.84
CA THR A 726 -4.63 9.12 -18.60
C THR A 726 -3.54 8.49 -19.47
N GLY A 727 -3.53 8.80 -20.77
CA GLY A 727 -2.51 8.31 -21.69
C GLY A 727 -1.09 8.74 -21.31
N CYS A 728 -0.90 10.00 -20.90
CA CYS A 728 0.40 10.52 -20.42
C CYS A 728 0.90 9.80 -19.16
N ILE A 729 0.02 9.59 -18.17
CA ILE A 729 0.38 8.91 -16.92
C ILE A 729 0.73 7.44 -17.19
N ILE A 730 -0.09 6.73 -17.97
CA ILE A 730 0.18 5.33 -18.34
C ILE A 730 1.50 5.22 -19.09
N LEU A 731 1.76 6.14 -20.05
CA LEU A 731 3.01 6.16 -20.82
C LEU A 731 4.20 6.43 -19.90
N LEU A 732 4.11 7.37 -18.96
CA LEU A 732 5.14 7.66 -17.97
C LEU A 732 5.46 6.41 -17.12
N LEU A 733 4.44 5.73 -16.62
CA LEU A 733 4.61 4.49 -15.86
C LEU A 733 5.26 3.38 -16.70
N GLY A 734 4.93 3.31 -18.00
CA GLY A 734 5.55 2.38 -18.96
C GLY A 734 7.02 2.72 -19.25
N ILE A 735 7.36 4.00 -19.40
CA ILE A 735 8.74 4.47 -19.62
C ILE A 735 9.61 4.19 -18.39
N LEU A 736 9.07 4.43 -17.19
CA LEU A 736 9.74 4.13 -15.91
C LEU A 736 9.85 2.61 -15.61
N ASN A 737 9.36 1.75 -16.51
CA ASN A 737 9.36 0.30 -16.37
C ASN A 737 8.65 -0.19 -15.09
N LEU A 738 7.60 0.51 -14.67
CA LEU A 738 6.80 0.21 -13.48
C LEU A 738 5.77 -0.91 -13.73
N GLY A 739 5.90 -1.69 -14.80
CA GLY A 739 5.01 -2.82 -15.11
C GLY A 739 5.01 -3.92 -14.03
N PHE A 740 6.02 -3.95 -13.15
CA PHE A 740 6.03 -4.84 -11.98
C PHE A 740 4.91 -4.51 -10.98
N LEU A 741 4.42 -3.26 -10.93
CA LEU A 741 3.31 -2.87 -10.04
C LEU A 741 2.03 -3.66 -10.32
N VAL A 742 1.82 -4.05 -11.58
CA VAL A 742 0.65 -4.83 -12.01
C VAL A 742 0.71 -6.28 -11.55
N GLN A 743 1.89 -6.76 -11.14
CA GLN A 743 2.05 -8.07 -10.50
C GLN A 743 1.52 -8.07 -9.06
N PHE A 744 1.26 -6.90 -8.45
CA PHE A 744 0.72 -6.80 -7.10
C PHE A 744 -0.81 -6.96 -7.01
N ILE A 745 -1.46 -7.22 -8.14
CA ILE A 745 -2.91 -7.43 -8.22
C ILE A 745 -3.15 -8.93 -8.32
N SER A 746 -3.65 -9.53 -7.24
CA SER A 746 -3.84 -10.97 -7.15
C SER A 746 -5.12 -11.44 -7.84
N PHE A 747 -5.17 -12.74 -8.15
CA PHE A 747 -6.34 -13.37 -8.77
C PHE A 747 -7.64 -13.19 -7.94
N PRO A 748 -7.64 -13.32 -6.60
CA PRO A 748 -8.82 -13.01 -5.78
C PRO A 748 -9.34 -11.58 -5.93
N VAL A 749 -8.44 -10.59 -6.01
CA VAL A 749 -8.82 -9.17 -6.15
C VAL A 749 -9.41 -8.93 -7.53
N THR A 750 -8.79 -9.46 -8.60
CA THR A 750 -9.33 -9.32 -9.96
C THR A 750 -10.70 -9.97 -10.10
N ALA A 751 -10.91 -11.17 -9.55
CA ALA A 751 -12.19 -11.87 -9.62
C ALA A 751 -13.29 -11.15 -8.81
N GLY A 752 -12.95 -10.58 -7.66
CA GLY A 752 -13.87 -9.76 -6.85
C GLY A 752 -14.26 -8.47 -7.55
N PHE A 753 -13.28 -7.77 -8.16
CA PHE A 753 -13.50 -6.54 -8.93
C PHE A 753 -14.35 -6.78 -10.18
N THR A 754 -14.02 -7.78 -11.02
CA THR A 754 -14.77 -8.08 -12.25
C THR A 754 -16.21 -8.49 -11.95
N SER A 755 -16.42 -9.27 -10.88
CA SER A 755 -17.76 -9.67 -10.43
C SER A 755 -18.57 -8.46 -9.92
N ALA A 756 -17.97 -7.59 -9.12
CA ALA A 756 -18.63 -6.37 -8.65
C ALA A 756 -18.96 -5.41 -9.80
N ALA A 757 -18.00 -5.19 -10.71
CA ALA A 757 -18.23 -4.36 -11.90
C ALA A 757 -19.36 -4.91 -12.77
N ALA A 758 -19.40 -6.23 -13.01
CA ALA A 758 -20.48 -6.87 -13.76
C ALA A 758 -21.84 -6.65 -13.09
N ILE A 759 -21.92 -6.78 -11.76
CA ILE A 759 -23.16 -6.54 -10.98
C ILE A 759 -23.58 -5.07 -11.03
N THR A 760 -22.64 -4.13 -10.84
CA THR A 760 -22.91 -2.68 -10.88
C THR A 760 -23.37 -2.26 -12.27
N ILE A 761 -22.70 -2.71 -13.33
CA ILE A 761 -23.08 -2.41 -14.73
C ILE A 761 -24.47 -3.00 -15.01
N ALA A 762 -24.71 -4.26 -14.67
CA ALA A 762 -26.03 -4.89 -14.88
C ALA A 762 -27.13 -4.12 -14.14
N SER A 763 -26.89 -3.72 -12.89
CA SER A 763 -27.82 -2.92 -12.08
C SER A 763 -28.10 -1.55 -12.70
N GLY A 764 -27.07 -0.84 -13.15
CA GLY A 764 -27.19 0.45 -13.80
C GLY A 764 -27.94 0.41 -15.15
N GLN A 765 -27.96 -0.76 -15.82
CA GLN A 765 -28.74 -0.95 -17.05
C GLN A 765 -30.21 -1.31 -16.81
N VAL A 766 -30.61 -1.69 -15.58
CA VAL A 766 -32.01 -2.05 -15.28
C VAL A 766 -32.97 -0.90 -15.58
N LYS A 767 -32.59 0.36 -15.32
CA LYS A 767 -33.42 1.53 -15.65
C LYS A 767 -33.66 1.68 -17.15
N SER A 768 -32.62 1.48 -17.98
CA SER A 768 -32.71 1.54 -19.44
C SER A 768 -33.49 0.35 -20.00
N LEU A 769 -33.43 -0.80 -19.33
CA LEU A 769 -34.25 -1.97 -19.64
C LEU A 769 -35.74 -1.70 -19.38
N LEU A 770 -36.07 -1.03 -18.27
CA LEU A 770 -37.45 -0.72 -17.86
C LEU A 770 -38.01 0.59 -18.46
N GLY A 771 -37.15 1.40 -19.07
CA GLY A 771 -37.52 2.70 -19.66
C GLY A 771 -37.78 3.82 -18.65
N ILE A 772 -37.23 3.72 -17.43
CA ILE A 772 -37.44 4.68 -16.34
C ILE A 772 -36.49 5.89 -16.48
N PRO A 773 -36.97 7.14 -16.32
CA PRO A 773 -36.12 8.33 -16.33
C PRO A 773 -35.31 8.46 -15.02
N GLY A 774 -34.01 8.74 -15.09
CA GLY A 774 -33.21 9.11 -13.90
C GLY A 774 -31.69 8.98 -14.06
N GLN A 775 -30.96 9.81 -13.31
CA GLN A 775 -29.50 9.87 -13.29
C GLN A 775 -28.96 9.29 -11.97
N SER A 776 -28.98 7.96 -11.84
CA SER A 776 -28.24 7.27 -10.78
C SER A 776 -27.51 6.06 -11.35
N ASN A 777 -26.21 5.93 -11.05
CA ASN A 777 -25.34 4.88 -11.62
C ASN A 777 -24.48 4.18 -10.58
N GLU A 778 -24.44 4.67 -9.34
CA GLU A 778 -23.93 3.88 -8.24
C GLU A 778 -24.89 2.73 -7.94
N PHE A 779 -24.36 1.60 -7.46
CA PHE A 779 -25.14 0.39 -7.27
C PHE A 779 -26.36 0.66 -6.36
N LEU A 780 -26.16 1.30 -5.20
CA LEU A 780 -27.26 1.59 -4.26
C LEU A 780 -28.25 2.62 -4.83
N ASP A 781 -27.76 3.73 -5.37
CA ASP A 781 -28.63 4.78 -5.92
C ASP A 781 -29.43 4.33 -7.13
N SER A 782 -28.88 3.41 -7.94
CA SER A 782 -29.60 2.80 -9.05
C SER A 782 -30.80 2.00 -8.56
N TRP A 783 -30.63 1.21 -7.49
CA TRP A 783 -31.73 0.44 -6.91
C TRP A 783 -32.74 1.33 -6.18
N ILE A 784 -32.29 2.33 -5.42
CA ILE A 784 -33.17 3.30 -4.75
C ILE A 784 -34.07 3.99 -5.80
N ASN A 785 -33.49 4.48 -6.89
CA ASN A 785 -34.24 5.13 -7.98
C ASN A 785 -35.24 4.19 -8.66
N VAL A 786 -34.86 2.92 -8.90
CA VAL A 786 -35.78 1.92 -9.46
C VAL A 786 -36.97 1.67 -8.53
N PHE A 787 -36.75 1.61 -7.21
CA PHE A 787 -37.84 1.42 -6.24
C PHE A 787 -38.72 2.67 -6.09
N GLU A 788 -38.14 3.87 -6.11
CA GLU A 788 -38.88 5.13 -6.04
C GLU A 788 -39.74 5.39 -7.29
N ARG A 789 -39.24 5.02 -8.47
CA ARG A 789 -39.89 5.30 -9.77
C ARG A 789 -40.47 4.06 -10.44
N ILE A 790 -40.81 3.04 -9.67
CA ILE A 790 -41.36 1.78 -10.19
C ILE A 790 -42.70 1.99 -10.95
N GLN A 791 -43.41 3.10 -10.69
CA GLN A 791 -44.66 3.45 -11.36
C GLN A 791 -44.46 4.05 -12.76
N ASP A 792 -43.26 4.55 -13.09
CA ASP A 792 -42.94 5.20 -14.37
C ASP A 792 -42.45 4.21 -15.45
N ILE A 793 -42.65 2.89 -15.25
CA ILE A 793 -42.16 1.85 -16.14
C ILE A 793 -42.86 1.92 -17.50
N ARG A 794 -42.05 1.96 -18.57
CA ARG A 794 -42.53 1.83 -19.95
C ARG A 794 -42.62 0.34 -20.30
N LEU A 795 -43.85 -0.16 -20.40
CA LEU A 795 -44.14 -1.57 -20.64
C LEU A 795 -43.46 -2.10 -21.92
N TRP A 796 -43.54 -1.36 -23.02
CA TRP A 796 -43.01 -1.80 -24.31
C TRP A 796 -41.48 -1.88 -24.32
N ASP A 797 -40.79 -0.91 -23.72
CA ASP A 797 -39.33 -0.97 -23.53
C ASP A 797 -38.93 -2.18 -22.68
N SER A 798 -39.66 -2.44 -21.58
CA SER A 798 -39.44 -3.60 -20.71
C SER A 798 -39.59 -4.94 -21.46
N VAL A 799 -40.65 -5.08 -22.26
CA VAL A 799 -40.91 -6.28 -23.07
C VAL A 799 -39.82 -6.47 -24.12
N LEU A 800 -39.40 -5.40 -24.80
CA LEU A 800 -38.33 -5.46 -25.80
C LEU A 800 -36.99 -5.83 -25.16
N GLY A 801 -36.66 -5.24 -24.01
CA GLY A 801 -35.43 -5.52 -23.27
C GLY A 801 -35.36 -6.97 -22.80
N VAL A 802 -36.40 -7.46 -22.14
CA VAL A 802 -36.47 -8.85 -21.62
C VAL A 802 -36.47 -9.85 -22.78
N SER A 803 -37.25 -9.61 -23.84
CA SER A 803 -37.24 -10.48 -25.02
C SER A 803 -35.87 -10.51 -25.70
N THR A 804 -35.16 -9.38 -25.76
CA THR A 804 -33.77 -9.31 -26.27
C THR A 804 -32.84 -10.22 -25.45
N ILE A 805 -32.92 -10.19 -24.12
CA ILE A 805 -32.11 -11.07 -23.25
C ILE A 805 -32.43 -12.54 -23.53
N VAL A 806 -33.71 -12.91 -23.60
CA VAL A 806 -34.14 -14.28 -23.91
C VAL A 806 -33.63 -14.73 -25.27
N ILE A 807 -33.77 -13.90 -26.30
CA ILE A 807 -33.26 -14.19 -27.66
C ILE A 807 -31.74 -14.40 -27.63
N LEU A 808 -30.98 -13.55 -26.93
CA LEU A 808 -29.51 -13.69 -26.82
C LEU A 808 -29.09 -14.98 -26.12
N LEU A 809 -29.83 -15.39 -25.06
CA LEU A 809 -29.59 -16.66 -24.37
C LEU A 809 -29.90 -17.86 -25.27
N ILE A 810 -30.98 -17.81 -26.05
CA ILE A 810 -31.35 -18.85 -27.03
C ILE A 810 -30.29 -18.94 -28.14
N LEU A 811 -29.91 -17.81 -28.74
CA LEU A 811 -28.87 -17.74 -29.77
C LEU A 811 -27.52 -18.27 -29.27
N THR A 812 -27.25 -18.16 -27.97
CA THR A 812 -26.03 -18.72 -27.36
C THR A 812 -26.06 -20.25 -27.27
N GLN A 813 -27.24 -20.85 -27.08
CA GLN A 813 -27.42 -22.31 -27.05
C GLN A 813 -27.24 -22.96 -28.44
N MET A 814 -27.39 -22.20 -29.53
CA MET A 814 -27.27 -22.71 -30.90
C MET A 814 -25.87 -23.28 -31.23
N LYS A 815 -24.84 -22.91 -30.47
CA LYS A 815 -23.48 -23.50 -30.58
C LYS A 815 -23.45 -25.00 -30.23
N ASN A 816 -24.38 -25.47 -29.41
CA ASN A 816 -24.40 -26.84 -28.88
C ASN A 816 -25.29 -27.80 -29.67
N ILE A 817 -25.86 -27.36 -30.80
CA ILE A 817 -26.68 -28.22 -31.66
C ILE A 817 -25.80 -29.33 -32.26
N LYS A 818 -26.06 -30.58 -31.85
CA LYS A 818 -25.45 -31.77 -32.45
C LYS A 818 -26.14 -32.04 -33.79
N GLY A 819 -25.51 -31.64 -34.90
CA GLY A 819 -26.03 -31.82 -36.26
C GLY A 819 -24.92 -31.87 -37.33
N ASN A 820 -25.30 -31.91 -38.61
CA ASN A 820 -24.38 -31.95 -39.75
C ASN A 820 -23.34 -30.81 -39.73
N ASN A 821 -22.17 -31.03 -40.33
CA ASN A 821 -21.03 -30.08 -40.34
C ASN A 821 -21.44 -28.66 -40.80
N CYS A 822 -22.35 -28.54 -41.77
CA CYS A 822 -22.87 -27.26 -42.26
C CYS A 822 -23.65 -26.48 -41.19
N TRP A 823 -24.57 -27.14 -40.48
CA TRP A 823 -25.33 -26.53 -39.37
C TRP A 823 -24.46 -26.10 -38.21
N ARG A 824 -23.36 -26.84 -37.94
CA ARG A 824 -22.37 -26.46 -36.93
C ARG A 824 -21.60 -25.19 -37.34
N ILE A 825 -21.27 -25.03 -38.62
CA ILE A 825 -20.60 -23.84 -39.16
C ILE A 825 -21.55 -22.64 -39.10
N ILE A 826 -22.80 -22.80 -39.56
CA ILE A 826 -23.82 -21.74 -39.53
C ILE A 826 -24.10 -21.32 -38.07
N GLY A 827 -24.30 -22.30 -37.18
CA GLY A 827 -24.51 -22.04 -35.75
C GLY A 827 -23.34 -21.30 -35.09
N LYS A 828 -22.09 -21.58 -35.50
CA LYS A 828 -20.91 -20.85 -35.03
C LYS A 828 -20.97 -19.36 -35.41
N TYR A 829 -21.29 -19.04 -36.66
CA TYR A 829 -21.34 -17.64 -37.13
C TYR A 829 -22.56 -16.89 -36.56
N ILE A 830 -23.72 -17.54 -36.43
CA ILE A 830 -24.89 -16.95 -35.76
C ILE A 830 -24.57 -16.61 -34.31
N THR A 831 -23.92 -17.52 -33.59
CA THR A 831 -23.51 -17.28 -32.19
C THR A 831 -22.52 -16.11 -32.10
N LEU A 832 -21.63 -15.98 -33.08
CA LEU A 832 -20.61 -14.93 -33.12
C LEU A 832 -21.22 -13.54 -33.37
N SER A 833 -22.25 -13.46 -34.21
CA SER A 833 -22.95 -12.23 -34.58
C SER A 833 -24.21 -11.94 -33.74
N ARG A 834 -24.46 -12.69 -32.66
CA ARG A 834 -25.71 -12.60 -31.86
C ARG A 834 -26.04 -11.19 -31.38
N ASN A 835 -25.03 -10.41 -30.98
CA ASN A 835 -25.22 -9.05 -30.48
C ASN A 835 -25.68 -8.11 -31.62
N ALA A 836 -25.08 -8.24 -32.81
CA ALA A 836 -25.47 -7.45 -33.97
C ALA A 836 -26.85 -7.84 -34.48
N ILE A 837 -27.16 -9.15 -34.52
CA ILE A 837 -28.49 -9.64 -34.91
C ILE A 837 -29.57 -9.06 -33.99
N ALA A 838 -29.36 -9.11 -32.66
CA ALA A 838 -30.30 -8.54 -31.69
C ALA A 838 -30.53 -7.05 -31.93
N VAL A 839 -29.46 -6.26 -32.09
CA VAL A 839 -29.57 -4.81 -32.32
C VAL A 839 -30.24 -4.48 -33.64
N ILE A 840 -29.86 -5.13 -34.74
CA ILE A 840 -30.47 -4.92 -36.06
C ILE A 840 -31.97 -5.29 -36.02
N SER A 841 -32.33 -6.40 -35.39
CA SER A 841 -33.73 -6.82 -35.25
C SER A 841 -34.56 -5.82 -34.42
N GLY A 842 -33.99 -5.30 -33.32
CA GLY A 842 -34.63 -4.27 -32.51
C GLY A 842 -34.79 -2.94 -33.26
N SER A 843 -33.78 -2.52 -34.00
CA SER A 843 -33.84 -1.31 -34.82
C SER A 843 -34.86 -1.42 -35.96
N LEU A 844 -34.92 -2.57 -36.64
CA LEU A 844 -35.90 -2.80 -37.71
C LEU A 844 -37.33 -2.80 -37.17
N LEU A 845 -37.54 -3.41 -36.00
CA LEU A 845 -38.84 -3.40 -35.32
C LEU A 845 -39.24 -1.99 -34.91
N ALA A 846 -38.30 -1.21 -34.37
CA ALA A 846 -38.55 0.18 -34.00
C ALA A 846 -38.83 1.08 -35.22
N TYR A 847 -38.10 0.88 -36.31
CA TYR A 847 -38.35 1.57 -37.58
C TYR A 847 -39.74 1.26 -38.13
N ALA A 848 -40.11 -0.03 -38.25
CA ALA A 848 -41.39 -0.46 -38.78
C ALA A 848 -42.58 0.07 -37.95
N LEU A 849 -42.45 0.10 -36.61
CA LEU A 849 -43.50 0.62 -35.73
C LEU A 849 -43.59 2.16 -35.73
N SER A 850 -42.45 2.84 -35.91
CA SER A 850 -42.42 4.30 -36.03
C SER A 850 -43.05 4.79 -37.33
N ASP A 851 -42.86 4.05 -38.43
CA ASP A 851 -43.35 4.41 -39.77
C ASP A 851 -44.84 4.08 -39.96
N VAL A 852 -45.30 2.94 -39.41
CA VAL A 852 -46.69 2.49 -39.56
C VAL A 852 -47.67 3.16 -38.59
N GLY A 853 -47.21 3.58 -37.40
CA GLY A 853 -48.11 3.98 -36.31
C GLY A 853 -48.09 5.47 -35.93
N ASN A 854 -47.09 6.25 -36.33
CA ASN A 854 -46.83 7.61 -35.80
C ASN A 854 -46.75 7.67 -34.24
N VAL A 855 -46.63 6.52 -33.58
CA VAL A 855 -46.44 6.35 -32.15
C VAL A 855 -44.98 5.95 -31.96
N GLN A 856 -44.29 6.55 -30.97
CA GLN A 856 -42.93 6.17 -30.57
C GLN A 856 -42.99 5.26 -29.34
N PRO A 857 -43.22 3.93 -29.49
CA PRO A 857 -43.40 3.03 -28.36
C PRO A 857 -42.11 2.84 -27.55
N PHE A 858 -40.94 2.97 -28.18
CA PHE A 858 -39.64 2.72 -27.56
C PHE A 858 -38.82 3.99 -27.35
N LEU A 859 -37.95 3.96 -26.35
CA LEU A 859 -36.98 5.03 -26.12
C LEU A 859 -35.77 4.81 -27.03
N LEU A 860 -35.66 5.65 -28.06
CA LEU A 860 -34.64 5.54 -29.10
C LEU A 860 -33.34 6.25 -28.70
N THR A 861 -32.24 5.89 -29.39
CA THR A 861 -30.90 6.42 -29.12
C THR A 861 -30.79 7.91 -29.45
N GLY A 862 -31.51 8.38 -30.47
CA GLY A 862 -31.51 9.79 -30.89
C GLY A 862 -30.52 10.08 -32.02
N ASN A 863 -30.40 11.35 -32.40
CA ASN A 863 -29.60 11.75 -33.56
C ASN A 863 -28.10 11.58 -33.28
N VAL A 864 -27.37 10.94 -34.21
CA VAL A 864 -25.92 10.76 -34.14
C VAL A 864 -25.29 11.64 -35.21
N THR A 865 -24.40 12.54 -34.83
CA THR A 865 -23.79 13.48 -35.78
C THR A 865 -23.00 12.70 -36.85
N PRO A 866 -23.33 12.84 -38.15
CA PRO A 866 -22.59 12.19 -39.21
C PRO A 866 -21.21 12.83 -39.38
N GLY A 867 -20.22 12.01 -39.71
CA GLY A 867 -18.88 12.48 -40.08
C GLY A 867 -17.74 11.84 -39.29
N LEU A 868 -16.55 11.95 -39.89
CA LEU A 868 -15.31 11.54 -39.24
C LEU A 868 -15.00 12.47 -38.06
N PRO A 869 -14.41 11.95 -36.97
CA PRO A 869 -14.03 12.77 -35.84
C PRO A 869 -13.04 13.86 -36.27
N PRO A 870 -13.22 15.12 -35.83
CA PRO A 870 -12.28 16.17 -36.16
C PRO A 870 -10.93 15.92 -35.47
N PHE A 871 -9.84 16.06 -36.22
CA PHE A 871 -8.50 16.01 -35.63
C PHE A 871 -8.22 17.35 -34.93
N LYS A 872 -8.21 17.36 -33.60
CA LYS A 872 -8.01 18.56 -32.78
C LYS A 872 -7.10 18.26 -31.59
N LEU A 873 -6.38 19.26 -31.10
CA LEU A 873 -5.64 19.12 -29.85
C LEU A 873 -6.62 18.95 -28.67
N PRO A 874 -6.25 18.19 -27.63
CA PRO A 874 -7.03 18.11 -26.41
C PRO A 874 -7.26 19.51 -25.80
N PRO A 875 -8.43 19.75 -25.21
CA PRO A 875 -8.77 21.04 -24.59
C PRO A 875 -7.93 21.26 -23.33
N PHE A 876 -7.07 22.29 -23.33
CA PHE A 876 -6.32 22.72 -22.13
C PHE A 876 -6.97 23.90 -21.41
N ALA A 877 -8.04 24.46 -21.98
CA ALA A 877 -8.90 25.46 -21.38
C ALA A 877 -10.31 25.31 -21.97
N THR A 878 -11.34 25.55 -21.18
CA THR A 878 -12.73 25.51 -21.65
C THR A 878 -13.55 26.63 -21.02
N SER A 879 -14.59 27.08 -21.70
CA SER A 879 -15.55 28.05 -21.19
C SER A 879 -16.90 27.37 -21.08
N MET A 880 -17.37 27.14 -19.84
CA MET A 880 -18.66 26.52 -19.53
C MET A 880 -19.46 27.47 -18.64
N ASP A 881 -20.73 27.70 -18.97
CA ASP A 881 -21.64 28.59 -18.23
C ASP A 881 -21.08 30.00 -17.94
N GLY A 882 -20.31 30.55 -18.89
CA GLY A 882 -19.69 31.88 -18.77
C GLY A 882 -18.47 31.94 -17.83
N ARG A 883 -18.02 30.80 -17.27
CA ARG A 883 -16.76 30.69 -16.52
C ARG A 883 -15.69 30.01 -17.38
N ALA A 884 -14.53 30.67 -17.50
CA ALA A 884 -13.36 30.09 -18.13
C ALA A 884 -12.60 29.22 -17.11
N TYR A 885 -12.47 27.94 -17.40
CA TYR A 885 -11.64 27.00 -16.65
C TYR A 885 -10.24 26.97 -17.25
N THR A 886 -9.25 27.23 -16.40
CA THR A 886 -7.84 27.06 -16.72
C THR A 886 -7.41 25.60 -16.56
N PHE A 887 -6.28 25.22 -17.16
CA PHE A 887 -5.73 23.86 -17.05
C PHE A 887 -5.58 23.38 -15.59
N SER A 888 -5.12 24.24 -14.68
CA SER A 888 -4.97 23.91 -13.26
C SER A 888 -6.30 23.64 -12.58
N GLU A 889 -7.35 24.39 -12.93
CA GLU A 889 -8.69 24.19 -12.40
C GLU A 889 -9.33 22.93 -12.96
N MET A 890 -9.14 22.65 -14.26
CA MET A 890 -9.59 21.39 -14.86
C MET A 890 -8.92 20.17 -14.21
N ILE A 891 -7.64 20.24 -13.90
CA ILE A 891 -6.92 19.20 -13.15
C ILE A 891 -7.44 19.08 -11.72
N ALA A 892 -7.65 20.20 -11.03
CA ALA A 892 -8.18 20.20 -9.67
C ALA A 892 -9.58 19.55 -9.60
N GLU A 893 -10.43 19.83 -10.60
CA GLU A 893 -11.77 19.25 -10.72
C GLU A 893 -11.74 17.75 -11.03
N LEU A 894 -10.78 17.28 -11.85
CA LEU A 894 -10.56 15.85 -12.05
C LEU A 894 -10.14 15.15 -10.75
N GLY A 895 -9.50 15.85 -9.82
CA GLY A 895 -9.24 15.37 -8.46
C GLY A 895 -8.54 14.00 -8.43
N THR A 896 -9.16 13.02 -7.77
CA THR A 896 -8.62 11.66 -7.63
C THR A 896 -8.66 10.85 -8.92
N SER A 897 -9.51 11.21 -9.88
CA SER A 897 -9.65 10.47 -11.15
C SER A 897 -8.39 10.48 -11.99
N LEU A 898 -7.54 11.50 -11.81
CA LEU A 898 -6.21 11.59 -12.42
C LEU A 898 -5.35 10.36 -12.14
N ILE A 899 -5.52 9.71 -10.99
CA ILE A 899 -4.75 8.53 -10.61
C ILE A 899 -5.56 7.25 -10.85
N THR A 900 -6.86 7.26 -10.53
CA THR A 900 -7.68 6.05 -10.62
C THR A 900 -7.95 5.63 -12.06
N LEU A 901 -8.19 6.57 -12.99
CA LEU A 901 -8.43 6.28 -14.42
C LEU A 901 -7.23 5.54 -15.07
N PRO A 902 -5.98 6.05 -14.99
CA PRO A 902 -4.80 5.31 -15.47
C PRO A 902 -4.66 3.92 -14.85
N LEU A 903 -4.84 3.82 -13.53
CA LEU A 903 -4.62 2.57 -12.81
C LEU A 903 -5.62 1.49 -13.26
N ILE A 904 -6.90 1.86 -13.39
CA ILE A 904 -7.96 0.95 -13.83
C ILE A 904 -7.78 0.60 -15.31
N ALA A 905 -7.44 1.56 -16.16
CA ALA A 905 -7.16 1.29 -17.57
C ALA A 905 -5.99 0.28 -17.73
N ILE A 906 -4.89 0.46 -16.99
CA ILE A 906 -3.76 -0.47 -16.96
C ILE A 906 -4.20 -1.85 -16.46
N LEU A 907 -4.94 -1.90 -15.36
CA LEU A 907 -5.40 -3.17 -14.79
C LEU A 907 -6.24 -3.93 -15.80
N GLU A 908 -7.28 -3.31 -16.37
CA GLU A 908 -8.20 -3.99 -17.28
C GLU A 908 -7.45 -4.57 -18.46
N SER A 909 -6.62 -3.74 -19.11
CA SER A 909 -5.86 -4.17 -20.28
C SER A 909 -4.94 -5.35 -19.96
N ILE A 910 -4.22 -5.32 -18.83
CA ILE A 910 -3.28 -6.39 -18.47
C ILE A 910 -4.00 -7.64 -17.96
N ALA A 911 -5.08 -7.49 -17.19
CA ALA A 911 -5.89 -8.63 -16.74
C ALA A 911 -6.49 -9.38 -17.93
N ILE A 912 -7.00 -8.66 -18.93
CA ILE A 912 -7.54 -9.24 -20.17
C ILE A 912 -6.42 -9.90 -20.97
N ALA A 913 -5.28 -9.22 -21.14
CA ALA A 913 -4.14 -9.81 -21.81
C ALA A 913 -3.78 -11.16 -21.16
N LYS A 914 -3.67 -11.21 -19.82
CA LYS A 914 -3.35 -12.42 -19.04
C LYS A 914 -4.41 -13.51 -19.20
N ALA A 915 -5.69 -13.15 -19.18
CA ALA A 915 -6.78 -14.11 -19.33
C ALA A 915 -6.79 -14.79 -20.72
N PHE A 916 -6.38 -14.07 -21.76
CA PHE A 916 -6.43 -14.58 -23.15
C PHE A 916 -5.08 -15.04 -23.71
N SER A 917 -3.96 -14.91 -22.99
CA SER A 917 -2.62 -15.23 -23.51
C SER A 917 -2.32 -16.73 -23.67
N LYS A 918 -3.25 -17.63 -23.31
CA LYS A 918 -3.10 -19.11 -23.39
C LYS A 918 -1.75 -19.60 -22.83
N GLY A 919 -1.36 -19.04 -21.69
CA GLY A 919 -0.11 -19.39 -21.02
C GLY A 919 1.11 -18.60 -21.49
N LYS A 920 1.08 -17.82 -22.58
CA LYS A 920 2.22 -16.98 -22.96
C LYS A 920 2.48 -15.87 -21.93
N ALA A 921 3.75 -15.64 -21.62
CA ALA A 921 4.18 -14.53 -20.78
C ALA A 921 3.86 -13.18 -21.46
N ILE A 922 3.36 -12.23 -20.68
CA ILE A 922 3.00 -10.88 -21.15
C ILE A 922 3.92 -9.85 -20.52
N ASP A 923 4.49 -8.98 -21.35
CA ASP A 923 5.27 -7.84 -20.88
C ASP A 923 4.31 -6.69 -20.52
N ALA A 924 4.00 -6.57 -19.22
CA ALA A 924 3.14 -5.52 -18.68
C ALA A 924 3.61 -4.11 -19.06
N THR A 925 4.91 -3.86 -19.08
CA THR A 925 5.47 -2.55 -19.45
C THR A 925 5.19 -2.23 -20.91
N GLN A 926 5.24 -3.22 -21.80
CA GLN A 926 4.92 -3.01 -23.21
C GLN A 926 3.44 -2.72 -23.43
N GLU A 927 2.55 -3.44 -22.74
CA GLU A 927 1.11 -3.18 -22.80
C GLU A 927 0.77 -1.78 -22.27
N MET A 928 1.45 -1.30 -21.22
CA MET A 928 1.30 0.07 -20.73
C MET A 928 1.72 1.10 -21.78
N ILE A 929 2.86 0.91 -22.46
CA ILE A 929 3.28 1.83 -23.53
C ILE A 929 2.25 1.85 -24.67
N ALA A 930 1.78 0.69 -25.11
CA ALA A 930 0.77 0.58 -26.17
C ALA A 930 -0.55 1.26 -25.77
N LEU A 931 -1.01 1.07 -24.53
CA LEU A 931 -2.23 1.67 -23.99
C LEU A 931 -2.11 3.19 -23.78
N GLY A 932 -0.97 3.65 -23.28
CA GLY A 932 -0.68 5.07 -23.08
C GLY A 932 -0.70 5.84 -24.40
N ILE A 933 0.00 5.32 -25.41
CA ILE A 933 0.00 5.92 -26.76
C ILE A 933 -1.39 5.82 -27.40
N SER A 934 -2.15 4.73 -27.16
CA SER A 934 -3.52 4.59 -27.67
C SER A 934 -4.45 5.67 -27.12
N ASN A 935 -4.36 6.00 -25.83
CA ASN A 935 -5.16 7.04 -25.20
C ASN A 935 -4.71 8.45 -25.61
N ILE A 936 -3.40 8.70 -25.71
CA ILE A 936 -2.87 9.97 -26.24
C ILE A 936 -3.38 10.17 -27.67
N ALA A 937 -3.18 9.21 -28.58
CA ALA A 937 -3.63 9.31 -29.96
C ALA A 937 -5.16 9.43 -30.08
N GLY A 938 -5.91 8.71 -29.23
CA GLY A 938 -7.36 8.82 -29.14
C GLY A 938 -7.83 10.22 -28.79
N SER A 939 -7.15 10.92 -27.88
CA SER A 939 -7.55 12.28 -27.49
C SER A 939 -7.53 13.29 -28.65
N PHE A 940 -6.68 13.07 -29.67
CA PHE A 940 -6.64 13.93 -30.86
C PHE A 940 -7.85 13.75 -31.79
N VAL A 941 -8.61 12.67 -31.63
CA VAL A 941 -9.83 12.37 -32.39
C VAL A 941 -11.08 12.40 -31.50
N SER A 942 -11.03 13.21 -30.43
CA SER A 942 -12.12 13.39 -29.46
C SER A 942 -12.58 12.09 -28.78
N SER A 943 -11.64 11.19 -28.49
CA SER A 943 -11.92 9.96 -27.72
C SER A 943 -12.07 10.27 -26.23
N MET A 944 -13.02 9.58 -25.57
CA MET A 944 -12.95 9.38 -24.13
C MET A 944 -11.89 8.31 -23.79
N PRO A 945 -11.46 8.15 -22.53
CA PRO A 945 -10.50 7.11 -22.14
C PRO A 945 -10.89 5.70 -22.62
N VAL A 946 -9.91 4.95 -23.12
CA VAL A 946 -10.06 3.62 -23.70
C VAL A 946 -9.17 2.58 -23.03
N THR A 947 -9.60 1.33 -23.04
CA THR A 947 -8.82 0.18 -22.56
C THR A 947 -9.24 -1.12 -23.25
N GLY A 948 -8.61 -2.23 -22.89
CA GLY A 948 -9.00 -3.57 -23.36
C GLY A 948 -10.40 -3.95 -22.89
N SER A 949 -11.15 -4.69 -23.69
CA SER A 949 -12.49 -5.16 -23.31
C SER A 949 -12.58 -6.70 -23.24
N PHE A 950 -13.09 -7.22 -22.12
CA PHE A 950 -13.29 -8.67 -21.92
C PHE A 950 -14.21 -9.28 -22.97
N THR A 951 -15.38 -8.66 -23.23
CA THR A 951 -16.35 -9.18 -24.19
C THR A 951 -15.80 -9.19 -25.61
N ARG A 952 -15.10 -8.12 -26.02
CA ARG A 952 -14.55 -7.99 -27.37
C ARG A 952 -13.35 -8.90 -27.60
N SER A 953 -12.47 -9.02 -26.61
CA SER A 953 -11.31 -9.92 -26.66
C SER A 953 -11.73 -11.40 -26.65
N ALA A 954 -12.82 -11.74 -25.92
CA ALA A 954 -13.41 -13.06 -25.97
C ALA A 954 -13.97 -13.39 -27.37
N VAL A 955 -14.67 -12.46 -28.00
CA VAL A 955 -15.17 -12.61 -29.38
C VAL A 955 -13.99 -12.77 -30.35
N ASN A 956 -12.94 -11.97 -30.19
CA ASN A 956 -11.73 -12.02 -31.01
C ASN A 956 -11.02 -13.39 -30.93
N ASN A 957 -10.78 -13.91 -29.71
CA ASN A 957 -10.19 -15.24 -29.51
C ASN A 957 -11.10 -16.37 -30.02
N ASN A 958 -12.43 -16.28 -29.80
CA ASN A 958 -13.39 -17.27 -30.30
C ASN A 958 -13.52 -17.26 -31.84
N SER A 959 -13.24 -16.12 -32.48
CA SER A 959 -13.21 -15.98 -33.94
C SER A 959 -11.98 -16.65 -34.55
N GLY A 960 -10.94 -16.92 -33.73
CA GLY A 960 -9.73 -17.60 -34.16
C GLY A 960 -8.61 -16.64 -34.59
N VAL A 961 -8.59 -15.41 -34.08
CA VAL A 961 -7.58 -14.39 -34.41
C VAL A 961 -6.16 -14.95 -34.30
N ARG A 962 -5.34 -14.64 -35.30
CA ARG A 962 -3.97 -15.12 -35.45
C ARG A 962 -2.97 -14.02 -35.15
N THR A 963 -3.27 -12.77 -35.54
CA THR A 963 -2.39 -11.62 -35.29
C THR A 963 -3.17 -10.36 -34.89
N PRO A 964 -2.51 -9.33 -34.33
CA PRO A 964 -3.14 -8.04 -34.06
C PRO A 964 -3.75 -7.32 -35.28
N LEU A 965 -3.55 -7.83 -36.51
CA LEU A 965 -4.09 -7.28 -37.75
C LEU A 965 -5.62 -7.13 -37.75
N GLY A 966 -6.35 -8.00 -37.03
CA GLY A 966 -7.80 -7.88 -36.86
C GLY A 966 -8.25 -6.52 -36.29
N GLY A 967 -7.38 -5.83 -35.54
CA GLY A 967 -7.63 -4.47 -35.05
C GLY A 967 -7.80 -3.43 -36.17
N ILE A 968 -7.02 -3.52 -37.25
CA ILE A 968 -7.17 -2.61 -38.41
C ILE A 968 -8.55 -2.78 -39.04
N MET A 969 -8.96 -4.03 -39.26
CA MET A 969 -10.27 -4.33 -39.83
C MET A 969 -11.39 -3.81 -38.93
N THR A 970 -11.24 -3.94 -37.61
CA THR A 970 -12.18 -3.40 -36.64
C THR A 970 -12.30 -1.88 -36.79
N GLY A 971 -11.17 -1.16 -36.79
CA GLY A 971 -11.15 0.29 -36.91
C GLY A 971 -11.71 0.79 -38.25
N ALA A 972 -11.40 0.10 -39.35
CA ALA A 972 -11.91 0.43 -40.68
C ALA A 972 -13.44 0.29 -40.75
N VAL A 973 -14.02 -0.78 -40.19
CA VAL A 973 -15.48 -0.98 -40.17
C VAL A 973 -16.17 0.05 -39.28
N VAL A 974 -15.56 0.46 -38.16
CA VAL A 974 -16.11 1.53 -37.31
C VAL A 974 -16.10 2.88 -38.04
N LEU A 975 -15.02 3.21 -38.76
CA LEU A 975 -14.97 4.43 -39.57
C LEU A 975 -16.00 4.42 -40.71
N LEU A 976 -16.18 3.27 -41.37
CA LEU A 976 -17.24 3.10 -42.37
C LEU A 976 -18.63 3.28 -41.76
N ALA A 977 -18.86 2.75 -40.56
CA ALA A 977 -20.12 2.91 -39.86
C ALA A 977 -20.41 4.38 -39.47
N LEU A 978 -19.40 5.13 -39.04
CA LEU A 978 -19.50 6.57 -38.77
C LEU A 978 -19.77 7.42 -40.03
N GLY A 979 -19.31 6.96 -41.20
CA GLY A 979 -19.54 7.64 -42.47
C GLY A 979 -20.87 7.29 -43.14
N LEU A 980 -21.37 6.06 -42.97
CA LEU A 980 -22.48 5.52 -43.77
C LEU A 980 -23.73 5.12 -42.96
N LEU A 981 -23.60 4.79 -41.67
CA LEU A 981 -24.68 4.15 -40.89
C LEU A 981 -25.26 5.04 -39.77
N THR A 982 -24.83 6.29 -39.63
CA THR A 982 -25.24 7.17 -38.52
C THR A 982 -26.74 7.48 -38.50
N GLU A 983 -27.36 7.66 -39.67
CA GLU A 983 -28.81 7.84 -39.77
C GLU A 983 -29.58 6.59 -39.29
N SER A 984 -29.04 5.40 -39.56
CA SER A 984 -29.64 4.14 -39.10
C SER A 984 -29.53 3.96 -37.58
N PHE A 985 -28.55 4.58 -36.93
CA PHE A 985 -28.36 4.48 -35.47
C PHE A 985 -29.43 5.22 -34.67
N TYR A 986 -30.16 6.15 -35.29
CA TYR A 986 -31.30 6.84 -34.66
C TYR A 986 -32.32 5.85 -34.09
N TYR A 987 -32.65 4.81 -34.86
CA TYR A 987 -33.69 3.83 -34.53
C TYR A 987 -33.27 2.75 -33.55
N ILE A 988 -32.04 2.78 -33.02
CA ILE A 988 -31.60 1.77 -32.04
C ILE A 988 -32.36 1.96 -30.72
N PRO A 989 -33.13 0.97 -30.23
CA PRO A 989 -33.83 1.08 -28.95
C PRO A 989 -32.85 0.96 -27.78
N LYS A 990 -32.95 1.86 -26.80
CA LYS A 990 -32.11 1.82 -25.59
C LYS A 990 -32.35 0.54 -24.77
N ALA A 991 -33.57 0.01 -24.77
CA ALA A 991 -33.90 -1.26 -24.11
C ALA A 991 -33.18 -2.47 -24.72
N THR A 992 -33.02 -2.51 -26.05
CA THR A 992 -32.25 -3.57 -26.74
C THR A 992 -30.77 -3.49 -26.37
N LEU A 993 -30.18 -2.28 -26.34
CA LEU A 993 -28.79 -2.07 -25.89
C LEU A 993 -28.58 -2.50 -24.44
N ALA A 994 -29.51 -2.14 -23.54
CA ALA A 994 -29.49 -2.55 -22.13
C ALA A 994 -29.57 -4.08 -21.99
N GLY A 995 -30.46 -4.73 -22.75
CA GLY A 995 -30.56 -6.19 -22.79
C GLY A 995 -29.28 -6.88 -23.27
N VAL A 996 -28.62 -6.35 -24.30
CA VAL A 996 -27.31 -6.85 -24.77
C VAL A 996 -26.24 -6.75 -23.69
N ILE A 997 -26.18 -5.63 -22.97
CA ILE A 997 -25.19 -5.43 -21.88
C ILE A 997 -25.48 -6.36 -20.71
N ILE A 998 -26.73 -6.45 -20.24
CA ILE A 998 -27.11 -7.32 -19.11
C ILE A 998 -26.80 -8.78 -19.42
N ALA A 999 -27.15 -9.25 -20.62
CA ALA A 999 -26.84 -10.62 -21.05
C ALA A 999 -25.34 -10.90 -21.10
N ALA A 1000 -24.52 -9.91 -21.47
CA ALA A 1000 -23.06 -10.04 -21.47
C ALA A 1000 -22.47 -10.08 -20.05
N MET A 1001 -23.00 -9.27 -19.12
CA MET A 1001 -22.49 -9.19 -17.73
C MET A 1001 -22.78 -10.46 -16.92
N PHE A 1002 -23.89 -11.16 -17.20
CA PHE A 1002 -24.23 -12.41 -16.49
C PHE A 1002 -23.12 -13.48 -16.58
N PHE A 1003 -22.46 -13.60 -17.73
CA PHE A 1003 -21.37 -14.56 -17.93
C PHE A 1003 -20.00 -14.09 -17.43
N MET A 1004 -19.90 -12.82 -16.99
CA MET A 1004 -18.66 -12.23 -16.50
C MET A 1004 -18.48 -12.42 -14.98
N VAL A 1005 -19.53 -12.83 -14.25
CA VAL A 1005 -19.45 -13.13 -12.82
C VAL A 1005 -18.71 -14.46 -12.60
N GLU A 1006 -17.51 -14.41 -12.01
CA GLU A 1006 -16.61 -15.56 -11.87
C GLU A 1006 -16.91 -16.41 -10.62
N VAL A 1007 -18.08 -17.03 -10.54
CA VAL A 1007 -18.44 -17.91 -9.40
C VAL A 1007 -17.48 -19.09 -9.25
N HIS A 1008 -16.94 -19.59 -10.38
CA HIS A 1008 -15.97 -20.68 -10.41
C HIS A 1008 -14.64 -20.29 -9.75
N ALA A 1009 -14.22 -19.02 -9.86
CA ALA A 1009 -12.99 -18.53 -9.23
C ALA A 1009 -13.10 -18.59 -7.69
N ALA A 1010 -14.26 -18.23 -7.14
CA ALA A 1010 -14.51 -18.34 -5.69
C ALA A 1010 -14.38 -19.79 -5.20
N ALA A 1011 -14.91 -20.75 -5.96
CA ALA A 1011 -14.80 -22.18 -5.63
C ALA A 1011 -13.34 -22.68 -5.70
N GLU A 1012 -12.57 -22.24 -6.71
CA GLU A 1012 -11.15 -22.57 -6.88
C GLU A 1012 -10.30 -22.02 -5.71
N ILE A 1013 -10.53 -20.76 -5.33
CA ILE A 1013 -9.86 -20.13 -4.18
C ILE A 1013 -10.21 -20.84 -2.87
N TRP A 1014 -11.49 -21.18 -2.68
CA TRP A 1014 -11.94 -21.88 -1.47
C TRP A 1014 -11.32 -23.28 -1.31
N ARG A 1015 -11.10 -24.00 -2.42
CA ARG A 1015 -10.46 -25.32 -2.43
C ARG A 1015 -8.96 -25.24 -2.17
N THR A 1016 -8.29 -24.23 -2.70
CA THR A 1016 -6.84 -24.06 -2.55
C THR A 1016 -6.46 -23.52 -1.18
N LYS A 1017 -6.87 -22.28 -0.88
CA LYS A 1017 -6.51 -21.57 0.35
C LYS A 1017 -7.63 -20.64 0.81
N ARG A 1018 -8.27 -21.00 1.93
CA ARG A 1018 -9.46 -20.30 2.41
C ARG A 1018 -9.22 -18.85 2.83
N VAL A 1019 -8.01 -18.51 3.29
CA VAL A 1019 -7.67 -17.13 3.69
C VAL A 1019 -7.70 -16.17 2.48
N ASP A 1020 -7.42 -16.67 1.28
CA ASP A 1020 -7.37 -15.88 0.05
C ASP A 1020 -8.77 -15.51 -0.47
N ILE A 1021 -9.85 -16.00 0.15
CA ILE A 1021 -11.22 -15.54 -0.15
C ILE A 1021 -11.52 -14.17 0.47
N ILE A 1022 -10.79 -13.78 1.52
CA ILE A 1022 -11.00 -12.51 2.22
C ILE A 1022 -10.79 -11.33 1.27
N PRO A 1023 -9.66 -11.22 0.52
CA PRO A 1023 -9.47 -10.16 -0.47
C PRO A 1023 -10.55 -10.15 -1.55
N MET A 1024 -11.05 -11.31 -1.99
CA MET A 1024 -12.10 -11.38 -3.01
C MET A 1024 -13.42 -10.79 -2.49
N ILE A 1025 -13.89 -11.23 -1.32
CA ILE A 1025 -15.15 -10.76 -0.73
C ILE A 1025 -15.03 -9.29 -0.31
N SER A 1026 -13.90 -8.88 0.26
CA SER A 1026 -13.68 -7.49 0.66
C SER A 1026 -13.66 -6.56 -0.56
N THR A 1027 -13.01 -6.97 -1.66
CA THR A 1027 -13.01 -6.21 -2.92
C THR A 1027 -14.43 -6.11 -3.47
N LEU A 1028 -15.16 -7.22 -3.52
CA LEU A 1028 -16.53 -7.24 -4.03
C LEU A 1028 -17.44 -6.31 -3.23
N MET A 1029 -17.41 -6.40 -1.90
CA MET A 1029 -18.24 -5.57 -1.02
C MET A 1029 -17.83 -4.09 -1.08
N ALA A 1030 -16.53 -3.79 -1.06
CA ALA A 1030 -16.06 -2.42 -1.13
C ALA A 1030 -16.39 -1.78 -2.49
N CYS A 1031 -16.30 -2.53 -3.60
CA CYS A 1031 -16.69 -2.07 -4.93
C CYS A 1031 -18.18 -1.74 -5.04
N LEU A 1032 -19.05 -2.52 -4.37
CA LEU A 1032 -20.50 -2.29 -4.38
C LEU A 1032 -20.94 -1.13 -3.48
N LEU A 1033 -20.24 -0.91 -2.35
CA LEU A 1033 -20.64 0.07 -1.33
C LEU A 1033 -19.93 1.42 -1.45
N LEU A 1034 -18.66 1.42 -1.86
CA LEU A 1034 -17.81 2.63 -1.92
C LEU A 1034 -17.53 3.06 -3.36
N GLY A 1035 -18.04 2.33 -4.35
CA GLY A 1035 -17.69 2.51 -5.76
C GLY A 1035 -16.50 1.66 -6.22
N LEU A 1036 -16.41 1.43 -7.53
CA LEU A 1036 -15.44 0.53 -8.14
C LEU A 1036 -13.98 0.98 -7.90
N GLU A 1037 -13.74 2.29 -7.90
CA GLU A 1037 -12.41 2.87 -7.73
C GLU A 1037 -11.82 2.57 -6.35
N TYR A 1038 -12.58 2.93 -5.31
CA TYR A 1038 -12.18 2.73 -3.92
C TYR A 1038 -12.18 1.24 -3.56
N GLY A 1039 -13.14 0.46 -4.07
CA GLY A 1039 -13.23 -0.97 -3.79
C GLY A 1039 -12.03 -1.77 -4.27
N MET A 1040 -11.51 -1.46 -5.47
CA MET A 1040 -10.29 -2.08 -5.99
C MET A 1040 -9.06 -1.72 -5.15
N LEU A 1041 -8.90 -0.44 -4.78
CA LEU A 1041 -7.77 0.02 -3.95
C LEU A 1041 -7.78 -0.66 -2.58
N VAL A 1042 -8.97 -0.81 -1.96
CA VAL A 1042 -9.14 -1.56 -0.71
C VAL A 1042 -8.75 -3.02 -0.88
N GLY A 1043 -9.17 -3.66 -1.98
CA GLY A 1043 -8.80 -5.03 -2.34
C GLY A 1043 -7.29 -5.26 -2.45
N ILE A 1044 -6.62 -4.41 -3.24
CA ILE A 1044 -5.16 -4.43 -3.41
C ILE A 1044 -4.48 -4.16 -2.06
N GLY A 1045 -4.96 -3.18 -1.30
CA GLY A 1045 -4.41 -2.81 0.01
C GLY A 1045 -4.46 -3.97 1.01
N ILE A 1046 -5.59 -4.68 1.10
CA ILE A 1046 -5.75 -5.86 1.97
C ILE A 1046 -4.79 -6.98 1.53
N ASN A 1047 -4.67 -7.21 0.24
CA ASN A 1047 -3.81 -8.25 -0.30
C ASN A 1047 -2.31 -7.95 -0.07
N VAL A 1048 -1.89 -6.70 -0.30
CA VAL A 1048 -0.53 -6.23 0.06
C VAL A 1048 -0.31 -6.32 1.56
N CYS A 1049 -1.30 -5.97 2.39
CA CYS A 1049 -1.23 -6.08 3.84
C CYS A 1049 -0.96 -7.52 4.30
N PHE A 1050 -1.55 -8.54 3.65
CA PHE A 1050 -1.24 -9.95 3.93
C PHE A 1050 0.20 -10.31 3.57
N VAL A 1051 0.70 -9.86 2.42
CA VAL A 1051 2.11 -10.09 2.02
C VAL A 1051 3.05 -9.43 3.02
N LEU A 1052 2.80 -8.18 3.38
CA LEU A 1052 3.59 -7.44 4.36
C LEU A 1052 3.54 -8.14 5.73
N HIS A 1053 2.38 -8.63 6.16
CA HIS A 1053 2.26 -9.37 7.40
C HIS A 1053 3.17 -10.61 7.41
N GLN A 1054 3.17 -11.40 6.34
CA GLN A 1054 4.00 -12.59 6.19
C GLN A 1054 5.50 -12.26 6.17
N ILE A 1055 5.90 -11.22 5.44
CA ILE A 1055 7.30 -10.75 5.41
C ILE A 1055 7.76 -10.31 6.80
N SER A 1056 6.91 -9.60 7.56
CA SER A 1056 7.25 -9.08 8.90
C SER A 1056 7.30 -10.15 10.01
N ARG A 1057 6.84 -11.37 9.74
CA ARG A 1057 6.69 -12.45 10.73
C ARG A 1057 7.32 -13.76 10.23
N PRO A 1058 8.65 -13.82 10.05
CA PRO A 1058 9.35 -15.06 9.72
C PRO A 1058 9.11 -16.15 10.77
N ILE A 1059 9.06 -17.40 10.31
CA ILE A 1059 8.97 -18.56 11.20
C ILE A 1059 10.40 -18.95 11.56
N VAL A 1060 10.71 -18.91 12.86
CA VAL A 1060 11.99 -19.40 13.37
C VAL A 1060 11.75 -20.77 13.97
N VAL A 1061 12.31 -21.80 13.34
CA VAL A 1061 12.23 -23.17 13.85
C VAL A 1061 13.41 -23.40 14.79
N PRO A 1062 13.18 -23.61 16.11
CA PRO A 1062 14.25 -23.94 17.03
C PRO A 1062 14.59 -25.43 16.93
N VAL A 1063 15.80 -25.74 16.49
CA VAL A 1063 16.36 -27.10 16.53
C VAL A 1063 17.29 -27.17 17.74
N ARG A 1064 17.07 -28.18 18.59
CA ARG A 1064 17.89 -28.41 19.78
C ARG A 1064 18.81 -29.58 19.54
N LEU A 1065 20.07 -29.40 19.90
CA LEU A 1065 21.09 -30.44 19.83
C LEU A 1065 21.88 -30.41 21.13
N THR A 1066 22.09 -31.58 21.73
CA THR A 1066 23.01 -31.77 22.85
C THR A 1066 24.32 -32.28 22.31
N VAL A 1067 25.37 -31.47 22.38
CA VAL A 1067 26.72 -31.84 21.93
C VAL A 1067 27.67 -31.72 23.12
N ASP A 1068 28.38 -32.80 23.45
CA ASP A 1068 29.33 -32.87 24.58
C ASP A 1068 28.75 -32.36 25.92
N GLY A 1069 27.49 -32.70 26.22
CA GLY A 1069 26.80 -32.30 27.45
C GLY A 1069 26.40 -30.83 27.54
N LYS A 1070 26.51 -30.06 26.44
CA LYS A 1070 26.05 -28.67 26.34
C LYS A 1070 24.85 -28.57 25.40
N ASP A 1071 23.85 -27.79 25.81
CA ASP A 1071 22.69 -27.50 24.99
C ASP A 1071 23.05 -26.48 23.91
N VAL A 1072 22.79 -26.83 22.66
CA VAL A 1072 22.94 -25.97 21.49
C VAL A 1072 21.56 -25.74 20.89
N LEU A 1073 21.21 -24.46 20.75
CA LEU A 1073 19.96 -24.02 20.16
C LEU A 1073 20.25 -23.40 18.79
N ILE A 1074 19.95 -24.14 17.73
CA ILE A 1074 20.00 -23.64 16.36
C ILE A 1074 18.66 -22.98 16.05
N LEU A 1075 18.71 -21.71 15.69
CA LEU A 1075 17.58 -20.91 15.24
C LEU A 1075 17.75 -20.71 13.73
N GLN A 1076 16.91 -21.38 12.95
CA GLN A 1076 16.89 -21.22 11.50
C GLN A 1076 15.70 -20.35 11.12
N ALA A 1077 15.98 -19.26 10.39
CA ALA A 1077 14.96 -18.45 9.75
C ALA A 1077 14.56 -19.10 8.41
N ASP A 1078 13.26 -19.15 8.13
CA ASP A 1078 12.69 -19.76 6.91
C ASP A 1078 12.80 -18.89 5.65
N GLN A 1079 13.17 -17.62 5.79
CA GLN A 1079 13.24 -16.64 4.70
C GLN A 1079 14.34 -15.60 4.93
N SER A 1080 14.72 -14.90 3.85
CA SER A 1080 15.67 -13.79 3.92
C SER A 1080 15.14 -12.65 4.81
N LEU A 1081 16.07 -11.96 5.48
CA LEU A 1081 15.72 -10.88 6.39
C LEU A 1081 15.47 -9.56 5.65
N VAL A 1082 14.41 -8.87 6.06
CA VAL A 1082 14.05 -7.52 5.63
C VAL A 1082 13.93 -6.66 6.89
N TYR A 1083 14.16 -5.34 6.81
CA TYR A 1083 14.08 -4.45 7.98
C TYR A 1083 12.79 -4.61 8.81
N SER A 1084 11.66 -4.94 8.17
CA SER A 1084 10.38 -5.12 8.85
C SER A 1084 10.33 -6.38 9.73
N SER A 1085 11.13 -7.41 9.43
CA SER A 1085 11.21 -8.63 10.22
C SER A 1085 12.33 -8.63 11.25
N ALA A 1086 13.30 -7.73 11.15
CA ALA A 1086 14.48 -7.70 12.02
C ALA A 1086 14.15 -7.63 13.52
N GLU A 1087 13.28 -6.70 13.91
CA GLU A 1087 12.88 -6.54 15.32
C GLU A 1087 12.12 -7.76 15.86
N TYR A 1088 11.28 -8.36 15.02
CA TYR A 1088 10.55 -9.55 15.40
C TYR A 1088 11.48 -10.77 15.54
N LEU A 1089 12.46 -10.92 14.64
CA LEU A 1089 13.52 -11.93 14.75
C LEU A 1089 14.28 -11.75 16.06
N LYS A 1090 14.74 -10.54 16.37
CA LYS A 1090 15.43 -10.23 17.63
C LYS A 1090 14.60 -10.64 18.85
N TYR A 1091 13.32 -10.28 18.87
CA TYR A 1091 12.40 -10.71 19.93
C TYR A 1091 12.28 -12.24 20.03
N LEU A 1092 12.15 -12.96 18.91
CA LEU A 1092 12.06 -14.41 18.91
C LEU A 1092 13.34 -15.07 19.44
N VAL A 1093 14.51 -14.59 19.00
CA VAL A 1093 15.82 -15.08 19.46
C VAL A 1093 15.95 -14.85 20.96
N LEU A 1094 15.71 -13.62 21.45
CA LEU A 1094 15.74 -13.29 22.89
C LEU A 1094 14.76 -14.12 23.71
N LYS A 1095 13.54 -14.35 23.17
CA LYS A 1095 12.52 -15.15 23.83
C LYS A 1095 12.93 -16.61 23.95
N GLN A 1096 13.50 -17.21 22.91
CA GLN A 1096 13.97 -18.60 22.98
C GLN A 1096 15.21 -18.71 23.87
N ALA A 1097 16.11 -17.73 23.80
CA ALA A 1097 17.26 -17.62 24.70
C ALA A 1097 16.84 -17.53 26.17
N SER A 1098 15.77 -16.78 26.49
CA SER A 1098 15.28 -16.64 27.87
C SER A 1098 14.76 -17.95 28.46
N LYS A 1099 14.27 -18.88 27.63
CA LYS A 1099 13.79 -20.19 28.08
C LYS A 1099 14.91 -21.18 28.36
N HIS A 1100 16.08 -20.97 27.77
CA HIS A 1100 17.24 -21.87 27.82
C HIS A 1100 18.47 -21.09 28.25
N PRO A 1101 18.65 -20.85 29.56
CA PRO A 1101 19.66 -19.93 30.06
C PRO A 1101 21.10 -20.35 29.75
N ASP A 1102 21.37 -21.66 29.67
CA ASP A 1102 22.72 -22.23 29.51
C ASP A 1102 23.06 -22.63 28.06
N ALA A 1103 22.13 -22.45 27.12
CA ALA A 1103 22.29 -22.92 25.75
C ALA A 1103 23.11 -21.95 24.87
N ILE A 1104 23.99 -22.49 24.03
CA ILE A 1104 24.69 -21.73 22.98
C ILE A 1104 23.70 -21.45 21.85
N ILE A 1105 23.60 -20.20 21.43
CA ILE A 1105 22.65 -19.80 20.38
C ILE A 1105 23.38 -19.75 19.05
N ILE A 1106 22.96 -20.58 18.10
CA ILE A 1106 23.45 -20.55 16.73
C ILE A 1106 22.34 -19.99 15.85
N LEU A 1107 22.64 -18.92 15.12
CA LEU A 1107 21.73 -18.35 14.13
C LEU A 1107 22.16 -18.82 12.72
N ASP A 1108 21.39 -19.75 12.17
CA ASP A 1108 21.61 -20.29 10.83
C ASP A 1108 21.16 -19.26 9.77
N GLY A 1109 22.10 -18.82 8.94
CA GLY A 1109 21.91 -17.84 7.87
C GLY A 1109 21.87 -18.44 6.46
N SER A 1110 21.67 -19.74 6.32
CA SER A 1110 21.59 -20.43 5.01
C SER A 1110 20.55 -19.84 4.06
N HIS A 1111 19.46 -19.27 4.59
CA HIS A 1111 18.42 -18.60 3.80
C HIS A 1111 18.55 -17.06 3.80
N ILE A 1112 19.62 -16.49 4.40
CA ILE A 1112 19.85 -15.05 4.52
C ILE A 1112 20.85 -14.58 3.45
N ASN A 1113 20.32 -14.10 2.33
CA ASN A 1113 21.13 -13.69 1.18
C ASN A 1113 21.70 -12.27 1.29
N SER A 1114 20.91 -11.34 1.83
CA SER A 1114 21.30 -9.94 1.97
C SER A 1114 20.70 -9.33 3.23
N VAL A 1115 21.34 -8.26 3.70
CA VAL A 1115 20.98 -7.54 4.92
C VAL A 1115 20.92 -6.06 4.57
N ASP A 1116 19.87 -5.36 4.99
CA ASP A 1116 19.79 -3.90 4.88
C ASP A 1116 20.39 -3.20 6.12
N SER A 1117 20.58 -1.89 6.04
CA SER A 1117 21.16 -1.09 7.13
C SER A 1117 20.37 -1.20 8.44
N THR A 1118 19.05 -1.36 8.38
CA THR A 1118 18.20 -1.48 9.58
C THR A 1118 18.34 -2.87 10.20
N VAL A 1119 18.30 -3.94 9.39
CA VAL A 1119 18.55 -5.32 9.86
C VAL A 1119 19.95 -5.40 10.50
N ALA A 1120 20.96 -4.80 9.86
CA ALA A 1120 22.32 -4.78 10.39
C ALA A 1120 22.39 -4.13 11.79
N LYS A 1121 21.72 -2.98 11.97
CA LYS A 1121 21.65 -2.30 13.27
C LYS A 1121 20.95 -3.13 14.35
N VAL A 1122 19.86 -3.79 13.99
CA VAL A 1122 19.11 -4.65 14.92
C VAL A 1122 19.95 -5.86 15.32
N LEU A 1123 20.70 -6.45 14.39
CA LEU A 1123 21.63 -7.56 14.68
C LEU A 1123 22.79 -7.12 15.57
N VAL A 1124 23.38 -5.93 15.34
CA VAL A 1124 24.37 -5.32 16.26
C VAL A 1124 23.79 -5.24 17.68
N SER A 1125 22.61 -4.62 17.81
CA SER A 1125 21.96 -4.46 19.12
C SER A 1125 21.62 -5.80 19.77
N MET A 1126 21.19 -6.80 18.99
CA MET A 1126 20.90 -8.14 19.50
C MET A 1126 22.16 -8.83 20.04
N THR A 1127 23.28 -8.74 19.34
CA THR A 1127 24.55 -9.32 19.79
C THR A 1127 25.04 -8.65 21.07
N GLN A 1128 24.97 -7.31 21.14
CA GLN A 1128 25.29 -6.56 22.36
C GLN A 1128 24.40 -6.99 23.55
N ASP A 1129 23.10 -7.18 23.34
CA ASP A 1129 22.18 -7.65 24.38
C ASP A 1129 22.54 -9.07 24.87
N MET A 1130 23.01 -9.94 23.98
CA MET A 1130 23.49 -11.29 24.33
C MET A 1130 24.81 -11.24 25.11
N GLU A 1131 25.76 -10.40 24.70
CA GLU A 1131 27.01 -10.17 25.43
C GLU A 1131 26.77 -9.63 26.85
N HIS A 1132 25.86 -8.65 26.99
CA HIS A 1132 25.43 -8.15 28.30
C HIS A 1132 24.77 -9.22 29.16
N SER A 1133 24.06 -10.16 28.54
CA SER A 1133 23.47 -11.32 29.21
C SER A 1133 24.46 -12.47 29.45
N LYS A 1134 25.76 -12.28 29.11
CA LYS A 1134 26.83 -13.30 29.16
C LYS A 1134 26.53 -14.57 28.34
N ARG A 1135 25.77 -14.45 27.25
CA ARG A 1135 25.42 -15.55 26.34
C ARG A 1135 26.26 -15.50 25.09
N LYS A 1136 26.71 -16.67 24.61
CA LYS A 1136 27.44 -16.79 23.34
C LYS A 1136 26.46 -16.96 22.18
N ILE A 1137 26.59 -16.11 21.17
CA ILE A 1137 25.88 -16.19 19.89
C ILE A 1137 26.87 -16.47 18.76
N VAL A 1138 26.51 -17.35 17.82
CA VAL A 1138 27.32 -17.67 16.64
C VAL A 1138 26.46 -17.55 15.38
N TYR A 1139 27.02 -16.93 14.33
CA TYR A 1139 26.37 -16.78 13.03
C TYR A 1139 26.92 -17.84 12.07
N TRP A 1140 26.07 -18.78 11.63
CA TRP A 1140 26.49 -19.97 10.87
C TRP A 1140 25.95 -19.95 9.43
N LYS A 1141 26.79 -20.26 8.44
CA LYS A 1141 26.45 -20.34 6.99
C LYS A 1141 25.86 -19.05 6.40
N TRP A 1142 26.42 -17.90 6.74
CA TRP A 1142 25.94 -16.61 6.22
C TRP A 1142 26.56 -16.28 4.86
N ASN A 1143 25.76 -15.74 3.94
CA ASN A 1143 26.25 -15.27 2.64
C ASN A 1143 27.24 -14.09 2.80
N ARG A 1144 28.28 -14.04 1.94
CA ARG A 1144 29.34 -13.03 1.96
C ARG A 1144 28.82 -11.59 1.88
N SER A 1145 27.77 -11.34 1.09
CA SER A 1145 27.16 -9.99 0.97
C SER A 1145 26.57 -9.51 2.31
N ALA A 1146 25.86 -10.39 3.03
CA ALA A 1146 25.33 -10.12 4.37
C ALA A 1146 26.46 -9.89 5.40
N GLN A 1147 27.50 -10.72 5.38
CA GLN A 1147 28.67 -10.57 6.26
C GLN A 1147 29.40 -9.24 6.04
N CYS A 1148 29.64 -8.85 4.78
CA CYS A 1148 30.31 -7.60 4.45
C CYS A 1148 29.52 -6.39 4.96
N THR A 1149 28.19 -6.45 4.92
CA THR A 1149 27.33 -5.38 5.43
C THR A 1149 27.47 -5.21 6.95
N LEU A 1150 27.46 -6.31 7.69
CA LEU A 1150 27.65 -6.32 9.15
C LEU A 1150 29.06 -5.88 9.57
N LEU A 1151 30.09 -6.35 8.87
CA LEU A 1151 31.48 -5.96 9.11
C LEU A 1151 31.76 -4.49 8.79
N ARG A 1152 31.09 -3.90 7.79
CA ARG A 1152 31.16 -2.46 7.49
C ARG A 1152 30.50 -1.61 8.56
N MET A 1153 29.48 -2.15 9.22
CA MET A 1153 28.76 -1.46 10.28
C MET A 1153 29.56 -1.44 11.58
N GLU A 1154 29.93 -2.62 12.10
CA GLU A 1154 30.69 -2.74 13.34
C GLU A 1154 31.70 -3.89 13.26
N ARG A 1155 32.89 -3.57 12.73
CA ARG A 1155 33.94 -4.56 12.47
C ARG A 1155 34.39 -5.31 13.72
N THR A 1156 34.57 -4.61 14.84
CA THR A 1156 35.10 -5.16 16.09
C THR A 1156 34.20 -6.22 16.70
N LEU A 1157 32.87 -6.07 16.56
CA LEU A 1157 31.87 -6.97 17.12
C LEU A 1157 31.79 -8.29 16.32
N PHE A 1158 31.76 -8.20 14.99
CA PHE A 1158 31.43 -9.34 14.12
C PHE A 1158 32.63 -10.14 13.61
N GLN A 1159 33.87 -9.65 13.76
CA GLN A 1159 35.06 -10.26 13.18
C GLN A 1159 35.25 -11.76 13.48
N ASN A 1160 34.85 -12.22 14.67
CA ASN A 1160 35.05 -13.59 15.13
C ASN A 1160 33.74 -14.40 15.28
N LEU A 1161 32.61 -13.86 14.84
CA LEU A 1161 31.29 -14.47 15.08
C LEU A 1161 30.76 -15.29 13.90
N PHE A 1162 31.34 -15.14 12.70
CA PHE A 1162 30.92 -15.86 11.50
C PHE A 1162 31.69 -17.17 11.30
N LYS A 1163 30.97 -18.26 11.02
CA LYS A 1163 31.51 -19.58 10.70
C LYS A 1163 30.79 -20.16 9.48
N ASN A 1164 31.52 -20.44 8.39
CA ASN A 1164 30.94 -20.90 7.11
C ASN A 1164 31.32 -22.33 6.72
N ASP A 1165 32.55 -22.78 7.02
CA ASP A 1165 33.12 -23.99 6.40
C ASP A 1165 33.29 -25.19 7.35
N GLU A 1166 32.91 -25.06 8.62
CA GLU A 1166 33.08 -26.13 9.62
C GLU A 1166 31.81 -26.98 9.77
N LYS A 1167 31.97 -28.32 9.76
CA LYS A 1167 30.96 -29.24 10.30
C LYS A 1167 30.61 -28.77 11.71
N LEU A 1168 29.31 -28.79 12.07
CA LEU A 1168 28.81 -28.28 13.35
C LEU A 1168 29.64 -28.79 14.56
N ASP A 1169 30.09 -30.04 14.51
CA ASP A 1169 30.93 -30.68 15.53
C ASP A 1169 32.36 -30.10 15.64
N ALA A 1170 32.95 -29.65 14.53
CA ALA A 1170 34.28 -29.00 14.53
C ALA A 1170 34.19 -27.58 15.10
N MET A 1171 33.13 -26.84 14.74
CA MET A 1171 32.86 -25.50 15.25
C MET A 1171 32.63 -25.47 16.75
N LEU A 1172 31.91 -26.48 17.28
CA LEU A 1172 31.70 -26.65 18.71
C LEU A 1172 33.00 -27.06 19.44
N LYS A 1173 33.92 -27.78 18.79
CA LYS A 1173 35.21 -28.17 19.37
C LYS A 1173 36.24 -27.04 19.41
N GLU A 1174 36.29 -26.15 18.41
CA GLU A 1174 37.20 -24.99 18.42
C GLU A 1174 36.75 -23.87 19.38
N GLY A 1175 35.44 -23.76 19.63
CA GLY A 1175 34.87 -22.75 20.54
C GLY A 1175 35.16 -22.98 22.03
N PHE A 1176 35.82 -24.11 22.39
CA PHE A 1176 36.16 -24.47 23.76
C PHE A 1176 37.61 -24.98 23.88
N PRO A 1177 38.41 -24.50 24.85
CA PRO A 1177 39.70 -25.11 25.15
C PRO A 1177 39.51 -26.57 25.56
N GLN A 1178 40.31 -27.44 24.93
CA GLN A 1178 40.25 -28.90 24.99
C GLN A 1178 40.20 -29.44 26.42
N HIS A 1179 39.20 -30.28 26.73
CA HIS A 1179 39.42 -31.50 27.52
C HIS A 1179 38.68 -32.66 26.83
N GLN A 1180 39.46 -33.69 26.51
CA GLN A 1180 39.08 -34.88 25.75
C GLN A 1180 37.85 -35.58 26.34
N THR A 1181 36.84 -35.91 25.55
CA THR A 1181 36.17 -37.22 25.66
C THR A 1181 35.41 -37.60 24.38
N THR A 1182 35.41 -38.90 24.11
CA THR A 1182 34.94 -39.61 22.90
C THR A 1182 33.41 -39.64 22.76
N VAL A 1183 32.91 -39.40 21.54
CA VAL A 1183 31.49 -39.53 21.15
C VAL A 1183 31.14 -40.98 20.83
N ARG A 1184 30.10 -41.53 21.46
CA ARG A 1184 29.34 -42.70 20.98
C ARG A 1184 28.03 -42.20 20.38
N LEU A 1185 27.77 -42.60 19.13
CA LEU A 1185 26.49 -42.43 18.44
C LEU A 1185 25.64 -43.68 18.70
N ASP A 1186 24.45 -43.51 19.25
CA ASP A 1186 23.35 -44.48 19.10
C ASP A 1186 22.19 -43.77 18.38
N VAL A 1187 21.67 -44.49 17.39
CA VAL A 1187 20.85 -44.08 16.22
C VAL A 1187 19.46 -43.55 16.58
#